data_AF-A0AAV2GA80-F1
#
_entry.id   AF-A0AAV2GA80-F1
#
_cell.length_a   1.000
_cell.length_b   1.000
_cell.length_c   1.000
_cell.angle_alpha   90.00
_cell.angle_beta   90.00
_cell.angle_gamma   90.00
#
_symmetry.space_group_name_H-M   'P 1'
#
loop_
_entity.id
_entity.type
_entity.pdbx_description
1 polymer ?
#
loop_
_entity_poly.entity_id
_entity_poly.type
_entity_poly.pdbx_seq_one_letter_code
_entity_poly.pdbx_strand_id
1 'polypeptide(L)'
;MAVTLSLHLYNNNIKLAVVRRAADERRLGTQQLRQKRRTTTAAVVEDEEASEEEEEYLLPRFTAVTVSPASFTARTVWLPRKRKKFAQENQDSLLILLLMGLEKEEARPDSDGDKGLHGSLAVSVHAFSDLTHISPVVFLYLLKECYVHGTCKATKKFRALQHQVHLVLYNSPQPGPATFIARCLFVLPVFGIYCDGFSHLIVSALHRFRNAVTTAEDSSISKVLAARLFIDIVEGSLPVLDERIGVKILEVFHVTMTDMDEAMSQLKSQNDSRFDTGKAYVEHYIFKLVESQAYMTAVILLEQFSIRQSGHSFLVKMLDIHQYKAAEKWATFMGKEMLCTLVKEYVDRKMLKPAYDIIKKNNLKQDFPVVYFKCKESSLKKLAEKALWDLAETKAHGDEQLLEYLVYLAMEAGYSEKVDELCDRYSLEGFRKLKEPEISAQHSRYLQLNELITKDIVWVDEVDGLHDATSHIEGCKVVGLDCEWKPNYQKGSKPNKVAIMQIASEEMAFILDLIKLSEDVPEVLDNCLTRILQSPGILKLGYNFQCDIKQLAGSYGELSCFKQYQMLLDVQNVFKEPCGGLSGLAEKILGAGLNKTRRNSNWETRPLSQNQLEYAALDAVVLVHIFHKVRNHAQSAPPASAHGHEKFEWKSHIISHMDNAKKTKKHWKARKQSKPQQQQQ
;
A
#
# COMPACT_ATOMS: atom_id res chain seq x y z
N MET A 1 6.70 56.01 16.25
CA MET A 1 7.64 56.69 15.32
C MET A 1 9.06 56.11 15.36
N ALA A 2 9.71 55.93 16.52
CA ALA A 2 11.08 55.38 16.60
C ALA A 2 11.22 53.91 16.13
N VAL A 3 10.21 53.06 16.33
CA VAL A 3 10.18 51.66 15.86
C VAL A 3 9.99 51.58 14.33
N THR A 4 9.18 52.47 13.77
CA THR A 4 8.92 52.58 12.33
C THR A 4 10.17 53.04 11.57
N LEU A 5 10.93 53.99 12.14
CA LEU A 5 12.22 54.45 11.61
C LEU A 5 13.31 53.37 11.66
N SER A 6 13.34 52.54 12.71
CA SER A 6 14.30 51.43 12.82
C SER A 6 14.02 50.30 11.81
N LEU A 7 12.76 49.95 11.54
CA LEU A 7 12.39 49.00 10.49
C LEU A 7 12.68 49.54 9.07
N HIS A 8 12.54 50.85 8.85
CA HIS A 8 12.81 51.48 7.56
C HIS A 8 14.31 51.52 7.23
N LEU A 9 15.15 51.84 8.23
CA LEU A 9 16.61 51.78 8.10
C LEU A 9 17.11 50.34 7.94
N TYR A 10 16.48 49.37 8.61
CA TYR A 10 16.82 47.96 8.48
C TYR A 10 16.47 47.39 7.10
N ASN A 11 15.28 47.69 6.56
CA ASN A 11 14.86 47.22 5.22
C ASN A 11 15.66 47.84 4.07
N ASN A 12 16.06 49.11 4.18
CA ASN A 12 16.92 49.76 3.18
C ASN A 12 18.34 49.18 3.18
N ASN A 13 18.87 48.85 4.36
CA ASN A 13 20.18 48.19 4.47
C ASN A 13 20.17 46.76 3.91
N ILE A 14 19.06 46.02 4.05
CA ILE A 14 18.91 44.69 3.43
C ILE A 14 18.81 44.78 1.91
N LYS A 15 18.02 45.72 1.36
CA LYS A 15 17.96 45.95 -0.09
C LYS A 15 19.34 46.30 -0.68
N LEU A 16 20.11 47.16 0.00
CA LEU A 16 21.48 47.50 -0.39
C LEU A 16 22.46 46.32 -0.29
N ALA A 17 22.33 45.46 0.73
CA ALA A 17 23.15 44.27 0.90
C ALA A 17 22.88 43.20 -0.19
N VAL A 18 21.61 43.01 -0.57
CA VAL A 18 21.21 42.07 -1.64
C VAL A 18 21.70 42.55 -3.01
N VAL A 19 21.59 43.85 -3.31
CA VAL A 19 22.09 44.42 -4.58
C VAL A 19 23.62 44.34 -4.67
N ARG A 20 24.34 44.59 -3.57
CA ARG A 20 25.81 44.45 -3.53
C ARG A 20 26.25 42.99 -3.72
N ARG A 21 25.56 42.03 -3.08
CA ARG A 21 25.87 40.60 -3.21
C ARG A 21 25.60 40.07 -4.63
N ALA A 22 24.53 40.52 -5.28
CA ALA A 22 24.22 40.17 -6.68
C ALA A 22 25.20 40.79 -7.70
N ALA A 23 25.90 41.88 -7.34
CA ALA A 23 26.96 42.46 -8.14
C ALA A 23 28.30 41.70 -7.96
N ASP A 24 28.59 41.27 -6.73
CA ASP A 24 29.80 40.48 -6.42
C ASP A 24 29.72 39.06 -7.00
N GLU A 25 28.56 38.41 -6.98
CA GLU A 25 28.35 37.08 -7.59
C GLU A 25 28.48 37.13 -9.13
N ARG A 26 28.09 38.24 -9.78
CA ARG A 26 28.34 38.47 -11.22
C ARG A 26 29.82 38.67 -11.54
N ARG A 27 30.59 39.29 -10.63
CA ARG A 27 32.06 39.43 -10.78
C ARG A 27 32.80 38.11 -10.55
N LEU A 28 32.36 37.30 -9.59
CA LEU A 28 32.90 35.96 -9.32
C LEU A 28 32.60 34.97 -10.45
N GLY A 29 31.38 35.00 -11.02
CA GLY A 29 31.02 34.17 -12.16
C GLY A 29 31.81 34.48 -13.43
N THR A 30 32.13 35.75 -13.68
CA THR A 30 32.97 36.18 -14.82
C THR A 30 34.46 35.85 -14.64
N GLN A 31 34.96 35.80 -13.40
CA GLN A 31 36.30 35.29 -13.09
C GLN A 31 36.38 33.76 -13.22
N GLN A 32 35.38 33.01 -12.72
CA GLN A 32 35.35 31.55 -12.84
C GLN A 32 35.21 31.08 -14.29
N LEU A 33 34.45 31.78 -15.14
CA LEU A 33 34.36 31.49 -16.57
C LEU A 33 35.68 31.75 -17.33
N ARG A 34 36.46 32.75 -16.91
CA ARG A 34 37.81 33.01 -17.43
C ARG A 34 38.84 31.96 -16.98
N GLN A 35 38.68 31.42 -15.78
CA GLN A 35 39.55 30.38 -15.23
C GLN A 35 39.23 29.00 -15.85
N LYS A 36 37.95 28.68 -16.04
CA LYS A 36 37.49 27.45 -16.69
C LYS A 36 37.91 27.37 -18.16
N ARG A 37 37.92 28.49 -18.91
CA ARG A 37 38.45 28.54 -20.28
C ARG A 37 39.97 28.35 -20.39
N ARG A 38 40.74 28.50 -19.30
CA ARG A 38 42.19 28.24 -19.26
C ARG A 38 42.53 26.79 -18.89
N THR A 39 41.62 26.07 -18.23
CA THR A 39 41.85 24.68 -17.78
C THR A 39 41.33 23.62 -18.75
N THR A 40 40.36 23.94 -19.62
CA THR A 40 39.81 22.96 -20.59
C THR A 40 40.72 22.71 -21.80
N THR A 41 41.84 23.42 -21.95
CA THR A 41 42.79 23.22 -23.06
C THR A 41 43.94 22.25 -22.72
N ALA A 42 43.93 21.61 -21.54
CA ALA A 42 45.10 20.90 -21.02
C ALA A 42 44.89 19.46 -20.52
N ALA A 43 43.72 18.83 -20.66
CA ALA A 43 43.54 17.45 -20.20
C ALA A 43 42.53 16.67 -21.05
N VAL A 44 43.03 16.10 -22.14
CA VAL A 44 42.54 14.87 -22.76
C VAL A 44 43.66 13.84 -22.53
N VAL A 45 43.34 12.63 -22.04
CA VAL A 45 44.05 11.34 -22.17
C VAL A 45 43.77 10.42 -20.94
N GLU A 46 43.23 9.21 -21.22
CA GLU A 46 43.33 7.90 -20.50
C GLU A 46 42.76 7.74 -19.06
N ASP A 47 42.36 6.58 -18.52
CA ASP A 47 41.84 5.27 -18.98
C ASP A 47 41.32 4.48 -17.73
N GLU A 48 40.48 3.46 -17.96
CA GLU A 48 40.25 2.14 -17.29
C GLU A 48 40.15 1.82 -15.75
N GLU A 49 39.08 1.04 -15.46
CA GLU A 49 38.92 -0.24 -14.68
C GLU A 49 39.07 -0.49 -13.14
N ALA A 50 38.07 -1.27 -12.65
CA ALA A 50 38.09 -2.51 -11.80
C ALA A 50 37.93 -2.55 -10.24
N SER A 51 37.00 -3.46 -9.82
CA SER A 51 36.97 -4.44 -8.68
C SER A 51 37.16 -4.00 -7.22
N GLU A 52 36.85 -4.76 -6.15
CA GLU A 52 35.87 -5.77 -5.66
C GLU A 52 36.34 -6.11 -4.19
N GLU A 53 35.53 -6.84 -3.39
CA GLU A 53 35.86 -7.52 -2.08
C GLU A 53 35.98 -6.67 -0.78
N GLU A 54 35.08 -6.85 0.22
CA GLU A 54 34.96 -7.85 1.32
C GLU A 54 35.87 -7.58 2.55
N GLU A 55 35.27 -7.38 3.74
CA GLU A 55 35.54 -8.19 4.95
C GLU A 55 34.70 -7.82 6.19
N GLU A 56 34.55 -8.85 7.03
CA GLU A 56 33.72 -9.08 8.22
C GLU A 56 34.30 -8.43 9.51
N TYR A 57 33.53 -8.42 10.63
CA TYR A 57 33.95 -8.77 12.01
C TYR A 57 33.11 -8.11 13.15
N LEU A 58 32.30 -8.97 13.77
CA LEU A 58 32.06 -9.22 15.21
C LEU A 58 31.93 -8.08 16.26
N LEU A 59 30.76 -8.09 16.92
CA LEU A 59 30.44 -7.49 18.23
C LEU A 59 31.07 -8.24 19.42
N PRO A 60 31.24 -7.56 20.58
CA PRO A 60 31.05 -8.20 21.88
C PRO A 60 29.82 -7.67 22.62
N ARG A 61 29.08 -8.62 23.22
CA ARG A 61 28.08 -8.40 24.27
C ARG A 61 28.79 -8.15 25.60
N PHE A 62 28.27 -7.22 26.41
CA PHE A 62 28.43 -7.26 27.87
C PHE A 62 27.09 -7.09 28.59
N THR A 63 27.02 -7.79 29.71
CA THR A 63 25.87 -8.16 30.54
C THR A 63 25.47 -7.10 31.57
N ALA A 64 24.22 -7.24 32.02
CA ALA A 64 23.48 -6.38 32.94
C ALA A 64 24.12 -6.17 34.33
N VAL A 65 23.86 -5.00 34.91
CA VAL A 65 23.74 -4.80 36.37
C VAL A 65 22.48 -3.97 36.65
N THR A 66 21.63 -4.53 37.49
CA THR A 66 20.38 -4.02 38.03
C THR A 66 20.59 -3.00 39.15
N VAL A 67 19.91 -1.85 39.11
CA VAL A 67 19.46 -1.12 40.32
C VAL A 67 18.15 -0.37 40.03
N SER A 68 17.13 -0.63 40.86
CA SER A 68 15.90 0.16 41.10
C SER A 68 15.40 -0.24 42.51
N PRO A 69 14.40 0.39 43.16
CA PRO A 69 13.61 1.60 42.85
C PRO A 69 13.27 2.52 44.07
N ALA A 70 12.78 3.74 43.82
CA ALA A 70 11.74 4.48 44.60
C ALA A 70 11.65 5.92 44.03
N SER A 71 10.53 6.59 43.81
CA SER A 71 9.12 6.42 44.18
C SER A 71 8.27 7.35 43.29
N PHE A 72 7.27 6.83 42.57
CA PHE A 72 6.07 7.61 42.21
C PHE A 72 4.92 6.63 41.91
N THR A 73 4.09 6.40 42.90
CA THR A 73 2.83 5.67 42.77
C THR A 73 1.76 6.60 42.21
N ALA A 74 1.33 6.34 40.97
CA ALA A 74 0.03 6.77 40.49
C ALA A 74 -0.60 5.65 39.66
N ARG A 75 -1.80 5.26 40.08
CA ARG A 75 -2.60 4.10 39.66
C ARG A 75 -2.76 3.99 38.14
N THR A 76 -2.58 2.77 37.64
CA THR A 76 -2.84 2.33 36.28
C THR A 76 -4.34 2.38 35.97
N VAL A 77 -4.74 3.34 35.13
CA VAL A 77 -6.01 3.32 34.41
C VAL A 77 -5.67 3.28 32.91
N TRP A 78 -6.34 2.38 32.19
CA TRP A 78 -6.20 2.16 30.75
C TRP A 78 -6.12 3.47 29.94
N LEU A 79 -4.98 3.72 29.28
CA LEU A 79 -4.77 4.90 28.43
C LEU A 79 -4.99 4.58 26.93
N PRO A 80 -5.63 5.46 26.13
CA PRO A 80 -5.98 5.19 24.73
C PRO A 80 -4.76 5.06 23.79
N ARG A 81 -4.87 4.18 22.78
CA ARG A 81 -3.85 3.90 21.73
C ARG A 81 -3.21 5.14 21.09
N LYS A 82 -3.90 6.29 21.01
CA LYS A 82 -3.37 7.54 20.44
C LYS A 82 -2.23 8.16 21.28
N ARG A 83 -2.29 8.07 22.61
CA ARG A 83 -1.23 8.62 23.49
C ARG A 83 0.03 7.75 23.50
N LYS A 84 -0.11 6.42 23.36
CA LYS A 84 1.03 5.50 23.20
C LYS A 84 1.80 5.74 21.89
N LYS A 85 1.07 5.96 20.79
CA LYS A 85 1.69 6.30 19.50
C LYS A 85 2.44 7.64 19.56
N PHE A 86 1.85 8.64 20.22
CA PHE A 86 2.48 9.95 20.40
C PHE A 86 3.73 9.89 21.29
N ALA A 87 3.70 9.10 22.36
CA ALA A 87 4.87 8.89 23.22
C ALA A 87 6.02 8.17 22.49
N GLN A 88 5.69 7.17 21.66
CA GLN A 88 6.67 6.46 20.83
C GLN A 88 7.29 7.39 19.76
N GLU A 89 6.48 8.18 19.07
CA GLU A 89 6.94 9.14 18.05
C GLU A 89 7.84 10.24 18.64
N ASN A 90 7.57 10.65 19.88
CA ASN A 90 8.40 11.62 20.60
C ASN A 90 9.76 11.01 21.01
N GLN A 91 9.77 9.76 21.51
CA GLN A 91 11.02 9.06 21.84
C GLN A 91 11.89 8.81 20.60
N ASP A 92 11.30 8.39 19.49
CA ASP A 92 12.01 8.17 18.23
C ASP A 92 12.56 9.48 17.64
N SER A 93 11.80 10.58 17.76
CA SER A 93 12.25 11.91 17.33
C SER A 93 13.39 12.45 18.19
N LEU A 94 13.33 12.29 19.51
CA LEU A 94 14.41 12.65 20.43
C LEU A 94 15.69 11.85 20.18
N LEU A 95 15.56 10.55 19.89
CA LEU A 95 16.69 9.70 19.51
C LEU A 95 17.32 10.15 18.18
N ILE A 96 16.50 10.52 17.19
CA ILE A 96 17.00 11.05 15.92
C ILE A 96 17.71 12.40 16.10
N LEU A 97 17.25 13.26 17.00
CA LEU A 97 17.90 14.54 17.31
C LEU A 97 19.23 14.37 18.04
N LEU A 98 19.31 13.41 18.95
CA LEU A 98 20.58 12.99 19.57
C LEU A 98 21.56 12.47 18.50
N LEU A 99 21.08 11.66 17.55
CA LEU A 99 21.85 11.20 16.38
C LEU A 99 22.16 12.32 15.36
N MET A 100 21.54 13.49 15.50
CA MET A 100 21.86 14.71 14.73
C MET A 100 22.88 15.61 15.45
N GLY A 101 23.43 15.17 16.59
CA GLY A 101 24.49 15.86 17.33
C GLY A 101 23.99 16.88 18.36
N LEU A 102 22.72 16.81 18.77
CA LEU A 102 22.16 17.66 19.81
C LEU A 102 22.28 16.96 21.17
N GLU A 103 23.22 17.40 22.02
CA GLU A 103 23.39 16.85 23.38
C GLU A 103 22.42 17.49 24.38
N LYS A 104 21.91 16.67 25.32
CA LYS A 104 21.30 17.14 26.57
C LYS A 104 22.41 17.37 27.58
N GLU A 105 22.78 18.62 27.87
CA GLU A 105 23.58 18.87 29.07
C GLU A 105 22.67 18.99 30.30
N GLU A 106 22.84 18.06 31.25
CA GLU A 106 22.48 18.28 32.64
C GLU A 106 23.58 19.15 33.25
N ALA A 107 23.20 20.32 33.77
CA ALA A 107 24.11 21.24 34.44
C ALA A 107 24.97 20.52 35.49
N ARG A 108 26.30 20.55 35.32
CA ARG A 108 27.26 20.23 36.38
C ARG A 108 27.99 21.51 36.77
N PRO A 109 28.25 21.72 38.07
CA PRO A 109 28.88 22.94 38.55
C PRO A 109 30.36 22.98 38.16
N ASP A 110 30.82 24.20 37.92
CA ASP A 110 32.18 24.57 37.52
C ASP A 110 33.27 23.82 38.31
N SER A 111 34.23 23.26 37.57
CA SER A 111 35.60 23.11 38.05
C SER A 111 36.58 23.23 36.89
N ASP A 112 37.13 24.44 36.76
CA ASP A 112 38.47 24.86 36.35
C ASP A 112 39.34 23.96 35.45
N GLY A 113 39.94 24.58 34.42
CA GLY A 113 41.11 24.03 33.72
C GLY A 113 41.12 24.19 32.21
N ASP A 114 41.56 25.36 31.75
CA ASP A 114 41.94 25.72 30.38
C ASP A 114 42.71 24.61 29.61
N LYS A 115 42.09 24.08 28.54
CA LYS A 115 42.78 23.45 27.39
C LYS A 115 41.94 23.56 26.11
N GLY A 116 42.48 24.30 25.14
CA GLY A 116 42.55 23.83 23.75
C GLY A 116 41.30 24.00 22.87
N LEU A 117 41.33 25.07 22.08
CA LEU A 117 40.43 25.45 21.00
C LEU A 117 40.27 24.36 19.92
N HIS A 118 39.27 23.48 20.04
CA HIS A 118 38.55 22.81 18.94
C HIS A 118 37.31 22.08 19.49
N GLY A 119 36.42 22.81 20.17
CA GLY A 119 35.11 22.29 20.58
C GLY A 119 34.18 22.21 19.37
N SER A 120 33.77 21.01 18.99
CA SER A 120 32.56 20.81 18.17
C SER A 120 31.44 21.59 18.84
N LEU A 121 30.92 22.63 18.17
CA LEU A 121 29.90 23.51 18.76
C LEU A 121 28.59 22.71 18.86
N ALA A 122 28.44 21.94 19.93
CA ALA A 122 27.22 21.21 20.23
C ALA A 122 26.11 22.24 20.45
N VAL A 123 25.16 22.32 19.52
CA VAL A 123 23.99 23.17 19.66
C VAL A 123 23.15 22.60 20.80
N SER A 124 23.10 23.29 21.94
CA SER A 124 22.32 22.87 23.09
C SER A 124 20.82 22.75 22.74
N VAL A 125 20.21 21.61 23.09
CA VAL A 125 18.76 21.36 22.94
C VAL A 125 17.90 22.45 23.60
N HIS A 126 18.43 23.14 24.63
CA HIS A 126 17.75 24.25 25.29
C HIS A 126 17.55 25.45 24.36
N ALA A 127 18.50 25.76 23.48
CA ALA A 127 18.41 26.89 22.55
C ALA A 127 17.33 26.68 21.47
N PHE A 128 16.95 25.43 21.17
CA PHE A 128 15.86 25.15 20.24
C PHE A 128 14.49 25.08 20.93
N SER A 129 14.45 24.93 22.26
CA SER A 129 13.24 24.63 23.02
C SER A 129 12.54 25.86 23.59
N ASP A 130 13.25 26.95 23.91
CA ASP A 130 12.62 28.18 24.42
C ASP A 130 12.57 29.28 23.37
N LEU A 131 11.42 29.45 22.71
CA LEU A 131 11.21 30.51 21.72
C LEU A 131 10.74 31.84 22.32
N THR A 132 10.67 31.97 23.65
CA THR A 132 10.12 33.17 24.30
C THR A 132 10.91 34.43 23.95
N HIS A 133 12.23 34.30 23.74
CA HIS A 133 13.15 35.40 23.44
C HIS A 133 13.94 35.23 22.14
N ILE A 134 13.63 34.21 21.34
CA ILE A 134 14.37 33.91 20.11
C ILE A 134 13.75 34.68 18.93
N SER A 135 14.59 35.34 18.14
CA SER A 135 14.13 36.00 16.92
C SER A 135 13.89 34.98 15.79
N PRO A 136 12.97 35.25 14.84
CA PRO A 136 12.72 34.38 13.69
C PRO A 136 14.00 34.00 12.91
N VAL A 137 14.96 34.92 12.81
CA VAL A 137 16.24 34.70 12.10
C VAL A 137 17.11 33.70 12.84
N VAL A 138 17.22 33.87 14.16
CA VAL A 138 18.01 32.97 15.02
C VAL A 138 17.38 31.57 15.02
N PHE A 139 16.06 31.48 15.10
CA PHE A 139 15.35 30.20 15.00
C PHE A 139 15.61 29.47 13.67
N LEU A 140 15.53 30.18 12.54
CA LEU A 140 15.81 29.59 11.22
C LEU A 140 17.28 29.20 11.05
N TYR A 141 18.19 29.95 11.66
CA TYR A 141 19.60 29.57 11.72
C TYR A 141 19.80 28.28 12.51
N LEU A 142 19.21 28.16 13.70
CA LEU A 142 19.26 26.94 14.49
C LEU A 142 18.63 25.76 13.74
N LEU A 143 17.49 25.97 13.07
CA LEU A 143 16.84 24.95 12.23
C LEU A 143 17.75 24.48 11.10
N LYS A 144 18.49 25.41 10.47
CA LYS A 144 19.50 25.10 9.45
C LYS A 144 20.64 24.27 10.03
N GLU A 145 21.23 24.70 11.14
CA GLU A 145 22.34 23.97 11.78
C GLU A 145 21.90 22.55 12.13
N CYS A 146 20.73 22.39 12.77
CA CYS A 146 20.19 21.06 13.07
C CYS A 146 20.01 20.21 11.81
N TYR A 147 19.57 20.79 10.68
CA TYR A 147 19.39 20.04 9.44
C TYR A 147 20.71 19.60 8.78
N VAL A 148 21.73 20.46 8.83
CA VAL A 148 23.05 20.20 8.22
C VAL A 148 23.81 19.12 9.00
N HIS A 149 23.73 19.12 10.33
CA HIS A 149 24.46 18.17 11.19
C HIS A 149 23.81 16.77 11.24
N GLY A 150 24.63 15.74 11.49
CA GLY A 150 24.21 14.34 11.65
C GLY A 150 24.26 13.46 10.38
N THR A 151 24.31 12.15 10.57
CA THR A 151 24.46 11.14 9.49
C THR A 151 23.13 10.58 8.95
N CYS A 152 22.00 11.01 9.52
CA CYS A 152 20.67 10.54 9.11
C CYS A 152 20.28 10.97 7.68
N LYS A 153 19.50 10.13 6.99
CA LYS A 153 18.91 10.50 5.68
C LYS A 153 18.05 11.77 5.79
N ALA A 154 18.09 12.63 4.77
CA ALA A 154 17.39 13.93 4.73
C ALA A 154 15.89 13.84 5.09
N THR A 155 15.18 12.80 4.62
CA THR A 155 13.76 12.59 4.93
C THR A 155 13.49 12.29 6.40
N LYS A 156 14.40 11.60 7.10
CA LYS A 156 14.30 11.35 8.54
C LYS A 156 14.55 12.65 9.32
N LYS A 157 15.59 13.40 8.94
CA LYS A 157 15.89 14.72 9.53
C LYS A 157 14.71 15.68 9.39
N PHE A 158 14.13 15.76 8.19
CA PHE A 158 12.97 16.61 7.91
C PHE A 158 11.77 16.29 8.82
N ARG A 159 11.44 15.00 9.01
CA ARG A 159 10.33 14.58 9.87
C ARG A 159 10.59 14.88 11.35
N ALA A 160 11.81 14.62 11.82
CA ALA A 160 12.19 14.90 13.20
C ALA A 160 12.13 16.41 13.50
N LEU A 161 12.69 17.24 12.62
CA LEU A 161 12.63 18.69 12.75
C LEU A 161 11.21 19.23 12.67
N GLN A 162 10.38 18.74 11.74
CA GLN A 162 8.96 19.10 11.68
C GLN A 162 8.22 18.79 12.98
N HIS A 163 8.50 17.64 13.60
CA HIS A 163 7.92 17.28 14.89
C HIS A 163 8.41 18.21 16.00
N GLN A 164 9.70 18.54 16.03
CA GLN A 164 10.25 19.47 17.01
C GLN A 164 9.66 20.87 16.87
N VAL A 165 9.60 21.43 15.66
CA VAL A 165 8.96 22.73 15.45
C VAL A 165 7.51 22.70 15.95
N HIS A 166 6.77 21.62 15.71
CA HIS A 166 5.42 21.47 16.25
C HIS A 166 5.36 21.47 17.79
N LEU A 167 6.31 20.80 18.47
CA LEU A 167 6.38 20.79 19.94
C LEU A 167 6.76 22.15 20.52
N VAL A 168 7.76 22.80 19.93
CA VAL A 168 8.29 24.06 20.43
C VAL A 168 7.28 25.21 20.28
N LEU A 169 6.36 25.13 19.31
CA LEU A 169 5.25 26.08 19.20
C LEU A 169 4.32 26.10 20.43
N TYR A 170 4.28 25.03 21.24
CA TYR A 170 3.53 25.02 22.52
C TYR A 170 4.17 25.87 23.61
N ASN A 171 5.41 26.31 23.44
CA ASN A 171 6.12 27.14 24.42
C ASN A 171 5.81 28.65 24.25
N SER A 172 4.71 28.99 23.57
CA SER A 172 4.19 30.36 23.42
C SER A 172 5.25 31.40 22.97
N PRO A 173 5.91 31.20 21.81
CA PRO A 173 6.79 32.21 21.23
C PRO A 173 6.12 33.59 21.15
N GLN A 174 6.88 34.66 21.39
CA GLN A 174 6.38 36.03 21.27
C GLN A 174 6.45 36.53 19.82
N PRO A 175 5.44 37.26 19.31
CA PRO A 175 4.21 37.72 19.97
C PRO A 175 3.08 36.66 19.96
N GLY A 176 3.29 35.53 19.29
CA GLY A 176 2.41 34.38 19.29
C GLY A 176 2.89 33.31 18.30
N PRO A 177 2.51 32.03 18.45
CA PRO A 177 2.95 30.93 17.59
C PRO A 177 2.70 31.15 16.10
N ALA A 178 1.52 31.62 15.71
CA ALA A 178 1.19 31.82 14.30
C ALA A 178 1.96 33.02 13.73
N THR A 179 2.00 34.13 14.47
CA THR A 179 2.73 35.34 14.06
C THR A 179 4.22 35.08 13.96
N PHE A 180 4.79 34.27 14.87
CA PHE A 180 6.18 33.87 14.82
C PHE A 180 6.52 33.11 13.54
N ILE A 181 5.70 32.13 13.15
CA ILE A 181 5.88 31.40 11.89
C ILE A 181 5.71 32.30 10.67
N ALA A 182 4.71 33.20 10.67
CA ALA A 182 4.55 34.18 9.60
C ALA A 182 5.81 35.06 9.43
N ARG A 183 6.39 35.52 10.54
CA ARG A 183 7.67 36.27 10.51
C ARG A 183 8.86 35.43 10.06
N CYS A 184 8.90 34.14 10.40
CA CYS A 184 9.92 33.22 9.88
C CYS A 184 9.84 33.15 8.35
N LEU A 185 8.64 33.00 7.78
CA LEU A 185 8.44 32.93 6.33
C LEU A 185 8.95 34.18 5.60
N PHE A 186 8.78 35.37 6.17
CA PHE A 186 9.32 36.62 5.60
C PHE A 186 10.85 36.65 5.53
N VAL A 187 11.55 36.08 6.52
CA VAL A 187 13.03 36.12 6.57
C VAL A 187 13.66 34.90 5.90
N LEU A 188 12.88 33.86 5.65
CA LEU A 188 13.35 32.60 5.10
C LEU A 188 14.15 32.70 3.78
N PRO A 189 13.85 33.62 2.85
CA PRO A 189 14.65 33.80 1.64
C PRO A 189 16.14 34.10 1.88
N VAL A 190 16.50 34.64 3.05
CA VAL A 190 17.90 34.85 3.46
C VAL A 190 18.69 33.54 3.53
N PHE A 191 18.01 32.41 3.71
CA PHE A 191 18.60 31.09 3.82
C PHE A 191 18.76 30.35 2.48
N GLY A 192 18.52 31.03 1.34
CA GLY A 192 18.84 30.52 0.00
C GLY A 192 18.25 29.14 -0.29
N ILE A 193 19.10 28.15 -0.55
CA ILE A 193 18.71 26.78 -0.94
C ILE A 193 17.81 26.04 0.07
N TYR A 194 17.78 26.48 1.33
CA TYR A 194 16.94 25.86 2.36
C TYR A 194 15.50 26.41 2.37
N CYS A 195 15.24 27.50 1.65
CA CYS A 195 13.98 28.24 1.70
C CYS A 195 12.76 27.37 1.35
N ASP A 196 12.78 26.68 0.22
CA ASP A 196 11.65 25.83 -0.20
C ASP A 196 11.37 24.72 0.82
N GLY A 197 12.39 23.95 1.20
CA GLY A 197 12.23 22.86 2.16
C GLY A 197 11.73 23.34 3.51
N PHE A 198 12.30 24.43 4.04
CA PHE A 198 11.93 24.94 5.36
C PHE A 198 10.57 25.62 5.36
N SER A 199 10.14 26.25 4.27
CA SER A 199 8.81 26.85 4.16
C SER A 199 7.72 25.78 4.31
N HIS A 200 7.87 24.65 3.61
CA HIS A 200 7.00 23.49 3.76
C HIS A 200 7.06 22.89 5.18
N LEU A 201 8.25 22.82 5.78
CA LEU A 201 8.45 22.26 7.12
C LEU A 201 7.67 23.06 8.17
N ILE A 202 7.89 24.36 8.23
CA ILE A 202 7.33 25.23 9.27
C ILE A 202 5.83 25.47 9.08
N VAL A 203 5.35 25.60 7.84
CA VAL A 203 3.91 25.68 7.52
C VAL A 203 3.19 24.39 7.92
N SER A 204 3.79 23.23 7.64
CA SER A 204 3.21 21.94 8.03
C SER A 204 3.22 21.73 9.55
N ALA A 205 4.25 22.21 10.26
CA ALA A 205 4.31 22.15 11.72
C ALA A 205 3.22 23.02 12.36
N LEU A 206 3.01 24.24 11.84
CA LEU A 206 1.93 25.13 12.28
C LEU A 206 0.54 24.51 12.03
N HIS A 207 0.33 23.89 10.86
CA HIS A 207 -0.92 23.20 10.55
C HIS A 207 -1.23 22.07 11.55
N ARG A 208 -0.21 21.35 12.05
CA ARG A 208 -0.40 20.35 13.12
C ARG A 208 -0.67 20.97 14.48
N PHE A 209 -0.02 22.10 14.78
CA PHE A 209 -0.14 22.82 16.05
C PHE A 209 -1.55 23.40 16.27
N ARG A 210 -2.15 24.00 15.24
CA ARG A 210 -3.43 24.74 15.34
C ARG A 210 -4.67 23.91 15.70
N ASN A 211 -4.53 22.60 15.93
CA ASN A 211 -5.52 21.82 16.68
C ASN A 211 -5.51 22.13 18.19
N ALA A 212 -4.64 23.04 18.66
CA ALA A 212 -4.57 23.59 20.02
C ALA A 212 -4.67 25.13 20.00
N VAL A 213 -5.16 25.68 21.12
CA VAL A 213 -5.65 27.07 21.33
C VAL A 213 -4.65 28.15 20.88
N THR A 214 -5.02 28.98 19.90
CA THR A 214 -4.35 30.25 19.56
C THR A 214 -5.13 31.43 20.15
N THR A 215 -4.45 32.48 20.62
CA THR A 215 -5.11 33.72 21.09
C THR A 215 -5.73 34.49 19.92
N ALA A 216 -6.81 35.25 20.18
CA ALA A 216 -7.51 36.01 19.14
C ALA A 216 -6.62 37.08 18.48
N GLU A 217 -5.70 37.68 19.23
CA GLU A 217 -4.77 38.70 18.75
C GLU A 217 -3.68 38.11 17.85
N ASP A 218 -3.05 37.00 18.24
CA ASP A 218 -2.09 36.27 17.40
C ASP A 218 -2.74 35.82 16.09
N SER A 219 -4.01 35.42 16.16
CA SER A 219 -4.76 35.02 14.97
C SER A 219 -5.04 36.18 14.01
N SER A 220 -5.18 37.42 14.46
CA SER A 220 -5.46 38.56 13.56
C SER A 220 -4.19 39.04 12.87
N ILE A 221 -3.11 39.26 13.63
CA ILE A 221 -1.83 39.74 13.09
C ILE A 221 -1.23 38.72 12.10
N SER A 222 -1.25 37.43 12.46
CA SER A 222 -0.68 36.38 11.61
C SER A 222 -1.42 36.22 10.28
N LYS A 223 -2.74 36.44 10.23
CA LYS A 223 -3.53 36.37 8.99
C LYS A 223 -3.19 37.49 8.03
N VAL A 224 -3.07 38.74 8.52
CA VAL A 224 -2.68 39.89 7.68
C VAL A 224 -1.26 39.72 7.15
N LEU A 225 -0.33 39.22 7.99
CA LEU A 225 1.02 38.90 7.55
C LEU A 225 1.05 37.78 6.50
N ALA A 226 0.23 36.74 6.66
CA ALA A 226 0.10 35.65 5.70
C ALA A 226 -0.52 36.11 4.36
N ALA A 227 -1.53 36.98 4.41
CA ALA A 227 -2.11 37.62 3.22
C ALA A 227 -1.06 38.44 2.46
N ARG A 228 -0.25 39.23 3.17
CA ARG A 228 0.85 39.99 2.59
C ARG A 228 1.92 39.10 1.97
N LEU A 229 2.35 38.05 2.66
CA LEU A 229 3.30 37.06 2.11
C LEU A 229 2.80 36.49 0.79
N PHE A 230 1.52 36.12 0.73
CA PHE A 230 0.92 35.60 -0.48
C PHE A 230 0.99 36.61 -1.64
N ILE A 231 0.65 37.87 -1.41
CA ILE A 231 0.75 38.93 -2.42
C ILE A 231 2.20 39.11 -2.88
N ASP A 232 3.16 39.18 -1.94
CA ASP A 232 4.58 39.34 -2.25
C ASP A 232 5.16 38.16 -3.06
N ILE A 233 4.68 36.93 -2.82
CA ILE A 233 5.05 35.73 -3.59
C ILE A 233 4.48 35.83 -5.02
N VAL A 234 3.18 36.14 -5.15
CA VAL A 234 2.49 36.18 -6.45
C VAL A 234 2.96 37.35 -7.33
N GLU A 235 3.32 38.48 -6.73
CA GLU A 235 3.90 39.62 -7.46
C GLU A 235 5.38 39.44 -7.82
N GLY A 236 6.02 38.35 -7.34
CA GLY A 236 7.42 38.06 -7.61
C GLY A 236 8.41 38.90 -6.78
N SER A 237 7.93 39.60 -5.75
CA SER A 237 8.77 40.31 -4.77
C SER A 237 9.57 39.35 -3.90
N LEU A 238 9.10 38.10 -3.75
CA LEU A 238 9.80 37.00 -3.07
C LEU A 238 10.00 35.81 -4.03
N PRO A 239 10.94 35.90 -5.00
CA PRO A 239 11.08 34.92 -6.09
C PRO A 239 11.63 33.55 -5.64
N VAL A 240 11.93 33.38 -4.35
CA VAL A 240 12.56 32.17 -3.78
C VAL A 240 11.52 31.20 -3.21
N LEU A 241 10.24 31.57 -3.16
CA LEU A 241 9.17 30.72 -2.62
C LEU A 241 8.27 30.21 -3.75
N ASP A 242 8.01 28.90 -3.76
CA ASP A 242 7.06 28.25 -4.69
C ASP A 242 5.64 28.85 -4.57
N GLU A 243 4.98 29.17 -5.68
CA GLU A 243 3.59 29.65 -5.70
C GLU A 243 2.62 28.69 -4.95
N ARG A 244 2.90 27.39 -4.94
CA ARG A 244 2.13 26.38 -4.19
C ARG A 244 2.23 26.55 -2.68
N ILE A 245 3.37 27.03 -2.15
CA ILE A 245 3.48 27.34 -0.73
C ILE A 245 2.62 28.57 -0.39
N GLY A 246 2.48 29.53 -1.30
CA GLY A 246 1.61 30.69 -1.14
C GLY A 246 0.16 30.31 -0.83
N VAL A 247 -0.42 29.41 -1.63
CA VAL A 247 -1.78 28.92 -1.39
C VAL A 247 -1.88 28.12 -0.09
N LYS A 248 -0.85 27.34 0.24
CA LYS A 248 -0.81 26.61 1.53
C LYS A 248 -0.72 27.55 2.72
N ILE A 249 -0.02 28.68 2.60
CA ILE A 249 0.03 29.73 3.63
C ILE A 249 -1.38 30.27 3.85
N LEU A 250 -2.10 30.64 2.79
CA LEU A 250 -3.48 31.11 2.92
C LEU A 250 -4.37 30.09 3.66
N GLU A 251 -4.28 28.82 3.30
CA GLU A 251 -5.06 27.73 3.91
C GLU A 251 -4.71 27.54 5.39
N VAL A 252 -3.42 27.38 5.72
CA VAL A 252 -2.93 27.08 7.08
C VAL A 252 -3.14 28.27 8.03
N PHE A 253 -3.07 29.49 7.52
CA PHE A 253 -3.34 30.70 8.30
C PHE A 253 -4.84 31.01 8.41
N HIS A 254 -5.70 30.35 7.61
CA HIS A 254 -7.14 30.66 7.49
C HIS A 254 -7.37 32.14 7.17
N VAL A 255 -6.63 32.61 6.16
CA VAL A 255 -6.74 33.98 5.65
C VAL A 255 -8.12 34.17 5.03
N THR A 256 -8.80 35.23 5.45
CA THR A 256 -10.12 35.64 4.98
C THR A 256 -10.01 36.81 4.00
N MET A 257 -11.11 37.16 3.33
CA MET A 257 -11.09 38.29 2.39
C MET A 257 -10.79 39.63 3.09
N THR A 258 -11.26 39.81 4.33
CA THR A 258 -10.98 41.04 5.10
C THR A 258 -9.48 41.19 5.41
N ASP A 259 -8.78 40.08 5.66
CA ASP A 259 -7.33 40.11 5.89
C ASP A 259 -6.56 40.48 4.60
N MET A 260 -7.07 40.04 3.43
CA MET A 260 -6.53 40.42 2.12
C MET A 260 -6.74 41.90 1.81
N ASP A 261 -7.93 42.43 2.11
CA ASP A 261 -8.24 43.85 1.96
C ASP A 261 -7.35 44.72 2.87
N GLU A 262 -7.14 44.30 4.11
CA GLU A 262 -6.26 44.98 5.07
C GLU A 262 -4.79 44.95 4.60
N ALA A 263 -4.29 43.80 4.18
CA ALA A 263 -2.93 43.66 3.68
C ALA A 263 -2.67 44.56 2.47
N MET A 264 -3.61 44.65 1.53
CA MET A 264 -3.48 45.55 0.38
C MET A 264 -3.60 47.02 0.75
N SER A 265 -4.44 47.37 1.71
CA SER A 265 -4.53 48.75 2.22
C SER A 265 -3.20 49.21 2.82
N GLN A 266 -2.51 48.31 3.53
CA GLN A 266 -1.16 48.59 4.05
C GLN A 266 -0.13 48.77 2.93
N LEU A 267 -0.24 48.02 1.83
CA LEU A 267 0.65 48.15 0.66
C LEU A 267 0.41 49.44 -0.15
N LYS A 268 -0.85 49.89 -0.28
CA LYS A 268 -1.21 51.17 -0.94
C LYS A 268 -0.54 52.39 -0.32
N SER A 269 -0.27 52.36 0.99
CA SER A 269 0.48 53.42 1.67
C SER A 269 1.96 53.51 1.25
N GLN A 270 2.47 52.51 0.52
CA GLN A 270 3.87 52.38 0.11
C GLN A 270 4.08 52.38 -1.41
N ASN A 271 3.05 52.12 -2.24
CA ASN A 271 3.08 52.17 -3.71
C ASN A 271 1.65 52.26 -4.30
N ASP A 272 1.52 52.78 -5.52
CA ASP A 272 0.27 52.86 -6.29
C ASP A 272 -0.18 51.44 -6.72
N SER A 273 -1.03 50.78 -5.92
CA SER A 273 -1.41 49.38 -6.17
C SER A 273 -2.41 49.28 -7.32
N ARG A 274 -2.19 48.32 -8.23
CA ARG A 274 -3.03 48.10 -9.43
C ARG A 274 -4.48 47.67 -9.14
N PHE A 275 -4.82 47.24 -7.92
CA PHE A 275 -6.13 46.68 -7.57
C PHE A 275 -6.78 47.40 -6.39
N ASP A 276 -8.08 47.68 -6.52
CA ASP A 276 -8.81 48.43 -5.50
C ASP A 276 -9.24 47.58 -4.29
N THR A 277 -9.44 46.27 -4.46
CA THR A 277 -9.94 45.35 -3.41
C THR A 277 -9.25 43.96 -3.42
N GLY A 278 -9.25 43.32 -2.25
CA GLY A 278 -8.94 41.91 -1.94
C GLY A 278 -9.45 40.97 -3.00
N LYS A 279 -10.75 41.10 -3.21
CA LYS A 279 -11.51 40.26 -4.12
C LYS A 279 -11.03 40.40 -5.56
N ALA A 280 -10.85 41.62 -6.07
CA ALA A 280 -10.40 41.84 -7.45
C ALA A 280 -9.00 41.24 -7.70
N TYR A 281 -8.10 41.35 -6.72
CA TYR A 281 -6.76 40.73 -6.81
C TYR A 281 -6.84 39.20 -6.86
N VAL A 282 -7.57 38.59 -5.92
CA VAL A 282 -7.71 37.12 -5.86
C VAL A 282 -8.40 36.58 -7.11
N GLU A 283 -9.45 37.24 -7.61
CA GLU A 283 -10.12 36.87 -8.86
C GLU A 283 -9.18 36.96 -10.07
N HIS A 284 -8.36 38.02 -10.16
CA HIS A 284 -7.37 38.16 -11.21
C HIS A 284 -6.30 37.05 -11.15
N TYR A 285 -5.84 36.69 -9.94
CA TYR A 285 -4.88 35.59 -9.77
C TYR A 285 -5.50 34.23 -10.13
N ILE A 286 -6.74 33.97 -9.69
CA ILE A 286 -7.48 32.76 -10.08
C ILE A 286 -7.62 32.68 -11.59
N PHE A 287 -7.91 33.80 -12.27
CA PHE A 287 -7.98 33.86 -13.73
C PHE A 287 -6.65 33.43 -14.38
N LYS A 288 -5.50 33.93 -13.91
CA LYS A 288 -4.17 33.50 -14.37
C LYS A 288 -3.91 32.00 -14.15
N LEU A 289 -4.34 31.47 -13.01
CA LEU A 289 -4.23 30.03 -12.72
C LEU A 289 -5.05 29.20 -13.71
N VAL A 290 -6.24 29.66 -14.06
CA VAL A 290 -7.11 29.00 -15.05
C VAL A 290 -6.49 29.05 -16.45
N GLU A 291 -5.92 30.18 -16.87
CA GLU A 291 -5.16 30.29 -18.12
C GLU A 291 -3.95 29.35 -18.15
N SER A 292 -3.29 29.18 -17.01
CA SER A 292 -2.15 28.27 -16.83
C SER A 292 -2.55 26.81 -16.57
N GLN A 293 -3.84 26.47 -16.67
CA GLN A 293 -4.42 25.14 -16.41
C GLN A 293 -4.19 24.58 -14.99
N ALA A 294 -3.91 25.44 -14.01
CA ALA A 294 -3.74 25.09 -12.60
C ALA A 294 -5.09 25.01 -11.84
N TYR A 295 -6.04 24.22 -12.36
CA TYR A 295 -7.44 24.18 -11.88
C TYR A 295 -7.61 23.73 -10.43
N MET A 296 -6.81 22.76 -9.95
CA MET A 296 -6.89 22.35 -8.54
C MET A 296 -6.61 23.52 -7.60
N THR A 297 -5.57 24.31 -7.89
CA THR A 297 -5.17 25.48 -7.10
C THR A 297 -6.24 26.57 -7.17
N ALA A 298 -6.77 26.82 -8.37
CA ALA A 298 -7.87 27.77 -8.58
C ALA A 298 -9.10 27.38 -7.76
N VAL A 299 -9.51 26.11 -7.79
CA VAL A 299 -10.67 25.60 -7.02
C VAL A 299 -10.44 25.70 -5.51
N ILE A 300 -9.23 25.44 -5.01
CA ILE A 300 -8.88 25.62 -3.59
C ILE A 300 -9.08 27.07 -3.17
N LEU A 301 -8.62 28.03 -3.97
CA LEU A 301 -8.78 29.45 -3.67
C LEU A 301 -10.25 29.89 -3.74
N LEU A 302 -10.99 29.44 -4.75
CA LEU A 302 -12.41 29.72 -4.88
C LEU A 302 -13.20 29.22 -3.66
N GLU A 303 -12.91 28.00 -3.19
CA GLU A 303 -13.53 27.43 -1.99
C GLU A 303 -13.14 28.21 -0.73
N GLN A 304 -11.85 28.48 -0.52
CA GLN A 304 -11.35 29.18 0.66
C GLN A 304 -11.99 30.57 0.82
N PHE A 305 -12.10 31.32 -0.27
CA PHE A 305 -12.68 32.66 -0.25
C PHE A 305 -14.19 32.68 -0.54
N SER A 306 -14.81 31.50 -0.64
CA SER A 306 -16.24 31.35 -0.92
C SER A 306 -16.74 32.04 -2.20
N ILE A 307 -15.90 32.09 -3.24
CA ILE A 307 -16.21 32.73 -4.53
C ILE A 307 -16.95 31.72 -5.43
N ARG A 308 -18.22 31.99 -5.75
CA ARG A 308 -19.12 31.07 -6.50
C ARG A 308 -19.37 31.46 -7.96
N GLN A 309 -18.67 32.46 -8.50
CA GLN A 309 -19.00 33.07 -9.80
C GLN A 309 -18.80 32.12 -11.00
N SER A 310 -18.03 31.04 -10.83
CA SER A 310 -17.68 30.10 -11.91
C SER A 310 -18.67 28.92 -11.99
N GLY A 311 -19.73 29.05 -12.78
CA GLY A 311 -20.79 28.02 -12.89
C GLY A 311 -20.45 26.77 -13.70
N HIS A 312 -21.44 26.26 -14.44
CA HIS A 312 -21.33 25.03 -15.24
C HIS A 312 -20.22 25.08 -16.31
N SER A 313 -20.01 26.23 -16.97
CA SER A 313 -18.98 26.38 -18.01
C SER A 313 -17.56 26.13 -17.47
N PHE A 314 -17.30 26.47 -16.21
CA PHE A 314 -16.02 26.20 -15.57
C PHE A 314 -15.83 24.70 -15.29
N LEU A 315 -16.90 24.02 -14.89
CA LEU A 315 -16.92 22.57 -14.71
C LEU A 315 -16.62 21.84 -16.03
N VAL A 316 -17.33 22.18 -17.10
CA VAL A 316 -17.14 21.55 -18.42
C VAL A 316 -15.71 21.74 -18.92
N LYS A 317 -15.15 22.96 -18.80
CA LYS A 317 -13.75 23.23 -19.14
C LYS A 317 -12.78 22.30 -18.40
N MET A 318 -12.98 22.08 -17.09
CA MET A 318 -12.16 21.15 -16.31
C MET A 318 -12.28 19.69 -16.80
N LEU A 319 -13.47 19.27 -17.23
CA LEU A 319 -13.70 17.93 -17.74
C LEU A 319 -13.05 17.70 -19.12
N ASP A 320 -13.07 18.72 -19.98
CA ASP A 320 -12.49 18.66 -21.33
C ASP A 320 -10.97 18.47 -21.31
N ILE A 321 -10.29 19.06 -20.33
CA ILE A 321 -8.84 18.90 -20.12
C ILE A 321 -8.49 17.78 -19.13
N HIS A 322 -9.45 16.93 -18.79
CA HIS A 322 -9.27 15.77 -17.90
C HIS A 322 -8.86 16.10 -16.44
N GLN A 323 -9.16 17.31 -15.94
CA GLN A 323 -8.93 17.73 -14.55
C GLN A 323 -10.06 17.26 -13.61
N TYR A 324 -10.30 15.95 -13.56
CA TYR A 324 -11.46 15.35 -12.88
C TYR A 324 -11.50 15.61 -11.37
N LYS A 325 -10.35 15.61 -10.70
CA LYS A 325 -10.27 15.88 -9.25
C LYS A 325 -10.66 17.32 -8.92
N ALA A 326 -10.29 18.26 -9.78
CA ALA A 326 -10.65 19.67 -9.61
C ALA A 326 -12.15 19.86 -9.84
N ALA A 327 -12.69 19.22 -10.87
CA ALA A 327 -14.12 19.21 -11.18
C ALA A 327 -14.96 18.62 -10.03
N GLU A 328 -14.56 17.48 -9.46
CA GLU A 328 -15.24 16.89 -8.29
C GLU A 328 -15.22 17.86 -7.10
N LYS A 329 -14.05 18.38 -6.74
CA LYS A 329 -13.91 19.31 -5.61
C LYS A 329 -14.76 20.58 -5.80
N TRP A 330 -14.77 21.12 -7.02
CA TRP A 330 -15.59 22.28 -7.37
C TRP A 330 -17.09 21.97 -7.25
N ALA A 331 -17.53 20.83 -7.78
CA ALA A 331 -18.93 20.42 -7.69
C ALA A 331 -19.38 20.22 -6.25
N THR A 332 -18.53 19.59 -5.40
CA THR A 332 -18.81 19.43 -3.97
C THR A 332 -18.96 20.78 -3.27
N PHE A 333 -18.10 21.75 -3.55
CA PHE A 333 -18.18 23.09 -2.97
C PHE A 333 -19.45 23.85 -3.41
N MET A 334 -19.80 23.75 -4.69
CA MET A 334 -21.00 24.40 -5.24
C MET A 334 -22.29 23.81 -4.68
N GLY A 335 -22.31 22.49 -4.42
CA GLY A 335 -23.40 21.78 -3.77
C GLY A 335 -24.11 20.77 -4.67
N LYS A 336 -25.28 20.30 -4.21
CA LYS A 336 -26.02 19.20 -4.83
C LYS A 336 -26.31 19.41 -6.32
N GLU A 337 -26.73 20.60 -6.72
CA GLU A 337 -27.05 20.89 -8.12
C GLU A 337 -25.85 20.71 -9.06
N MET A 338 -24.67 21.18 -8.65
CA MET A 338 -23.46 21.04 -9.45
C MET A 338 -22.96 19.59 -9.48
N LEU A 339 -23.12 18.85 -8.38
CA LEU A 339 -22.85 17.41 -8.35
C LEU A 339 -23.75 16.64 -9.32
N CYS A 340 -25.04 16.98 -9.38
CA CYS A 340 -25.96 16.40 -10.36
C CYS A 340 -25.52 16.69 -11.80
N THR A 341 -25.08 17.92 -12.08
CA THR A 341 -24.54 18.31 -13.39
C THR A 341 -23.26 17.54 -13.72
N LEU A 342 -22.35 17.36 -12.76
CA LEU A 342 -21.14 16.55 -12.94
C LEU A 342 -21.46 15.09 -13.26
N VAL A 343 -22.47 14.50 -12.58
CA VAL A 343 -22.91 13.13 -12.86
C VAL A 343 -23.47 13.02 -14.28
N LYS A 344 -24.29 13.97 -14.73
CA LYS A 344 -24.81 14.00 -16.11
C LYS A 344 -23.68 14.07 -17.14
N GLU A 345 -22.73 14.99 -16.95
CA GLU A 345 -21.54 15.11 -17.81
C GLU A 345 -20.71 13.82 -17.87
N TYR A 346 -20.53 13.14 -16.74
CA TYR A 346 -19.85 11.84 -16.74
C TYR A 346 -20.62 10.78 -17.50
N VAL A 347 -21.95 10.73 -17.39
CA VAL A 347 -22.79 9.80 -18.13
C VAL A 347 -22.72 10.07 -19.64
N ASP A 348 -22.81 11.33 -20.05
CA ASP A 348 -22.75 11.74 -21.45
C ASP A 348 -21.38 11.41 -22.08
N ARG A 349 -20.30 11.51 -21.28
CA ARG A 349 -18.94 11.10 -21.66
C ARG A 349 -18.69 9.58 -21.53
N LYS A 350 -19.71 8.77 -21.26
CA LYS A 350 -19.64 7.31 -21.04
C LYS A 350 -18.72 6.89 -19.87
N MET A 351 -18.50 7.78 -18.90
CA MET A 351 -17.68 7.57 -17.70
C MET A 351 -18.52 7.07 -16.52
N LEU A 352 -19.03 5.84 -16.62
CA LEU A 352 -19.95 5.26 -15.63
C LEU A 352 -19.36 5.10 -14.22
N LYS A 353 -18.08 4.71 -14.11
CA LYS A 353 -17.45 4.46 -12.80
C LYS A 353 -17.30 5.76 -11.97
N PRO A 354 -16.71 6.85 -12.52
CA PRO A 354 -16.70 8.15 -11.83
C PRO A 354 -18.11 8.65 -11.46
N ALA A 355 -19.09 8.50 -12.34
CA ALA A 355 -20.47 8.86 -12.05
C ALA A 355 -21.01 8.10 -10.82
N TYR A 356 -20.80 6.77 -10.78
CA TYR A 356 -21.20 5.93 -9.65
C TYR A 356 -20.54 6.35 -8.34
N ASP A 357 -19.23 6.62 -8.36
CA ASP A 357 -18.48 7.00 -7.17
C ASP A 357 -19.01 8.33 -6.58
N ILE A 358 -19.33 9.31 -7.42
CA ILE A 358 -19.96 10.57 -7.00
C ILE A 358 -21.36 10.33 -6.42
N ILE A 359 -22.20 9.52 -7.10
CA ILE A 359 -23.55 9.19 -6.63
C ILE A 359 -23.50 8.56 -5.25
N LYS A 360 -22.61 7.57 -5.05
CA LYS A 360 -22.45 6.86 -3.79
C LYS A 360 -21.92 7.76 -2.68
N LYS A 361 -20.88 8.54 -2.94
CA LYS A 361 -20.22 9.40 -1.95
C LYS A 361 -21.13 10.52 -1.43
N ASN A 362 -22.05 11.01 -2.26
CA ASN A 362 -22.92 12.14 -1.96
C ASN A 362 -24.40 11.75 -1.77
N ASN A 363 -24.71 10.45 -1.62
CA ASN A 363 -26.06 9.93 -1.41
C ASN A 363 -27.10 10.32 -2.49
N LEU A 364 -26.68 10.44 -3.76
CA LEU A 364 -27.53 10.87 -4.89
C LEU A 364 -28.28 9.71 -5.56
N LYS A 365 -28.49 8.59 -4.86
CA LYS A 365 -29.11 7.38 -5.44
C LYS A 365 -30.53 7.66 -5.95
N GLN A 366 -31.30 8.46 -5.23
CA GLN A 366 -32.67 8.83 -5.61
C GLN A 366 -32.70 9.76 -6.83
N ASP A 367 -31.67 10.59 -7.02
CA ASP A 367 -31.59 11.51 -8.14
C ASP A 367 -31.17 10.80 -9.44
N PHE A 368 -30.43 9.68 -9.35
CA PHE A 368 -29.92 8.91 -10.49
C PHE A 368 -30.09 7.38 -10.36
N PRO A 369 -31.32 6.86 -10.18
CA PRO A 369 -31.54 5.44 -9.94
C PRO A 369 -31.11 4.57 -11.13
N VAL A 370 -31.40 5.02 -12.36
CA VAL A 370 -31.06 4.30 -13.60
C VAL A 370 -29.54 4.23 -13.81
N VAL A 371 -28.82 5.33 -13.56
CA VAL A 371 -27.35 5.36 -13.71
C VAL A 371 -26.70 4.48 -12.66
N TYR A 372 -27.18 4.56 -11.42
CA TYR A 372 -26.71 3.71 -10.32
C TYR A 372 -26.88 2.23 -10.65
N PHE A 373 -28.04 1.85 -11.18
CA PHE A 373 -28.34 0.48 -11.61
C PHE A 373 -27.44 0.01 -12.76
N LYS A 374 -27.35 0.77 -13.86
CA LYS A 374 -26.47 0.44 -15.01
C LYS A 374 -24.99 0.26 -14.63
N CYS A 375 -24.51 1.02 -13.66
CA CYS A 375 -23.13 0.87 -13.15
C CYS A 375 -22.94 -0.44 -12.38
N LYS A 376 -23.96 -0.88 -11.64
CA LYS A 376 -23.96 -2.19 -10.98
C LYS A 376 -24.10 -3.33 -11.99
N GLU A 377 -24.97 -3.24 -12.98
CA GLU A 377 -25.10 -4.24 -14.05
C GLU A 377 -23.79 -4.47 -14.80
N SER A 378 -23.15 -3.41 -15.30
CA SER A 378 -21.86 -3.53 -16.00
C SER A 378 -20.74 -4.11 -15.12
N SER A 379 -20.84 -3.88 -13.82
CA SER A 379 -19.96 -4.50 -12.83
C SER A 379 -20.25 -5.99 -12.62
N LEU A 380 -21.52 -6.39 -12.55
CA LEU A 380 -21.97 -7.77 -12.42
C LEU A 380 -21.60 -8.58 -13.66
N LYS A 381 -21.86 -8.04 -14.86
CA LYS A 381 -21.48 -8.64 -16.13
C LYS A 381 -19.99 -9.00 -16.19
N LYS A 382 -19.11 -8.08 -15.79
CA LYS A 382 -17.66 -8.33 -15.73
C LYS A 382 -17.25 -9.42 -14.74
N LEU A 383 -18.03 -9.66 -13.69
CA LEU A 383 -17.78 -10.74 -12.73
C LEU A 383 -18.29 -12.08 -13.28
N ALA A 384 -19.49 -12.07 -13.89
CA ALA A 384 -20.08 -13.22 -14.56
C ALA A 384 -19.21 -13.73 -15.73
N GLU A 385 -18.68 -12.82 -16.56
CA GLU A 385 -17.74 -13.15 -17.65
C GLU A 385 -16.46 -13.85 -17.15
N LYS A 386 -16.12 -13.68 -15.86
CA LYS A 386 -14.98 -14.33 -15.20
C LYS A 386 -15.39 -15.55 -14.37
N ALA A 387 -16.64 -15.99 -14.48
CA ALA A 387 -17.26 -17.04 -13.67
C ALA A 387 -17.13 -16.79 -12.15
N LEU A 388 -17.17 -15.53 -11.72
CA LEU A 388 -17.07 -15.12 -10.31
C LEU A 388 -18.47 -14.92 -9.71
N TRP A 389 -19.28 -15.97 -9.71
CA TRP A 389 -20.71 -15.88 -9.42
C TRP A 389 -21.02 -15.51 -7.97
N ASP A 390 -20.31 -16.07 -6.99
CA ASP A 390 -20.55 -15.78 -5.57
C ASP A 390 -20.23 -14.31 -5.21
N LEU A 391 -19.20 -13.74 -5.85
CA LEU A 391 -18.86 -12.33 -5.70
C LEU A 391 -19.88 -11.42 -6.40
N ALA A 392 -20.36 -11.85 -7.57
CA ALA A 392 -21.42 -11.16 -8.30
C ALA A 392 -22.71 -11.12 -7.46
N GLU A 393 -23.10 -12.25 -6.88
CA GLU A 393 -24.23 -12.40 -5.97
C GLU A 393 -24.10 -11.49 -4.74
N THR A 394 -22.94 -11.51 -4.08
CA THR A 394 -22.64 -10.59 -2.96
C THR A 394 -22.78 -9.13 -3.38
N LYS A 395 -22.42 -8.79 -4.61
CA LYS A 395 -22.49 -7.41 -5.13
C LYS A 395 -23.91 -6.98 -5.53
N ALA A 396 -24.76 -7.94 -5.93
CA ALA A 396 -26.18 -7.72 -6.18
C ALA A 396 -26.92 -7.36 -4.87
N HIS A 397 -26.51 -7.94 -3.74
CA HIS A 397 -26.91 -7.54 -2.38
C HIS A 397 -28.45 -7.35 -2.20
N GLY A 398 -29.22 -8.42 -2.40
CA GLY A 398 -30.66 -8.44 -2.15
C GLY A 398 -31.49 -7.51 -3.05
N ASP A 399 -30.89 -6.97 -4.12
CA ASP A 399 -31.57 -6.21 -5.16
C ASP A 399 -32.11 -7.19 -6.20
N GLU A 400 -33.43 -7.41 -6.19
CA GLU A 400 -34.13 -8.40 -7.01
C GLU A 400 -33.80 -8.25 -8.51
N GLN A 401 -33.79 -7.02 -9.03
CA GLN A 401 -33.48 -6.75 -10.44
C GLN A 401 -32.04 -7.13 -10.82
N LEU A 402 -31.08 -6.95 -9.91
CA LEU A 402 -29.69 -7.35 -10.15
C LEU A 402 -29.49 -8.86 -10.02
N LEU A 403 -30.28 -9.52 -9.16
CA LEU A 403 -30.27 -10.96 -9.02
C LEU A 403 -30.89 -11.63 -10.25
N GLU A 404 -32.01 -11.12 -10.76
CA GLU A 404 -32.59 -11.56 -12.05
C GLU A 404 -31.60 -11.38 -13.21
N TYR A 405 -30.92 -10.23 -13.28
CA TYR A 405 -29.87 -10.02 -14.28
C TYR A 405 -28.71 -11.01 -14.13
N LEU A 406 -28.33 -11.36 -12.90
CA LEU A 406 -27.31 -12.36 -12.63
C LEU A 406 -27.74 -13.76 -13.07
N VAL A 407 -29.01 -14.12 -12.84
CA VAL A 407 -29.60 -15.38 -13.32
C VAL A 407 -29.58 -15.41 -14.86
N TYR A 408 -30.01 -14.33 -15.52
CA TYR A 408 -29.94 -14.21 -16.97
C TYR A 408 -28.51 -14.41 -17.50
N LEU A 409 -27.52 -13.76 -16.88
CA LEU A 409 -26.11 -13.94 -17.25
C LEU A 409 -25.64 -15.39 -17.06
N ALA A 410 -26.08 -16.07 -16.01
CA ALA A 410 -25.76 -17.48 -15.78
C ALA A 410 -26.40 -18.40 -16.82
N MET A 411 -27.65 -18.14 -17.22
CA MET A 411 -28.35 -18.86 -18.29
C MET A 411 -27.63 -18.71 -19.63
N GLU A 412 -27.33 -17.47 -20.04
CA GLU A 412 -26.61 -17.18 -21.29
C GLU A 412 -25.21 -17.82 -21.32
N ALA A 413 -24.56 -17.91 -20.16
CA ALA A 413 -23.26 -18.56 -20.03
C ALA A 413 -23.33 -20.09 -19.94
N GLY A 414 -24.53 -20.70 -19.92
CA GLY A 414 -24.72 -22.15 -19.84
C GLY A 414 -24.52 -22.75 -18.45
N TYR A 415 -24.55 -21.94 -17.38
CA TYR A 415 -24.39 -22.39 -16.00
C TYR A 415 -25.74 -22.78 -15.38
N SER A 416 -26.42 -23.80 -15.94
CA SER A 416 -27.74 -24.27 -15.50
C SER A 416 -27.82 -24.56 -13.99
N GLU A 417 -26.80 -25.20 -13.42
CA GLU A 417 -26.75 -25.46 -11.98
C GLU A 417 -26.70 -24.17 -11.14
N LYS A 418 -26.02 -23.12 -11.61
CA LYS A 418 -25.93 -21.85 -10.87
C LYS A 418 -27.24 -21.06 -11.00
N VAL A 419 -27.95 -21.21 -12.12
CA VAL A 419 -29.30 -20.68 -12.31
C VAL A 419 -30.24 -21.28 -11.28
N ASP A 420 -30.23 -22.61 -11.14
CA ASP A 420 -31.05 -23.31 -10.15
C ASP A 420 -30.69 -22.86 -8.72
N GLU A 421 -29.39 -22.81 -8.38
CA GLU A 421 -28.92 -22.35 -7.07
C GLU A 421 -29.39 -20.93 -6.72
N LEU A 422 -29.30 -19.98 -7.67
CA LEU A 422 -29.73 -18.59 -7.47
C LEU A 422 -31.25 -18.48 -7.38
N CYS A 423 -31.99 -19.21 -8.22
CA CYS A 423 -33.45 -19.22 -8.18
C CYS A 423 -33.97 -19.78 -6.86
N ASP A 424 -33.36 -20.86 -6.37
CA ASP A 424 -33.76 -21.53 -5.13
C ASP A 424 -33.42 -20.69 -3.90
N ARG A 425 -32.23 -20.08 -3.87
CA ARG A 425 -31.77 -19.27 -2.74
C ARG A 425 -32.59 -17.99 -2.54
N TYR A 426 -33.04 -17.38 -3.64
CA TYR A 426 -33.73 -16.09 -3.62
C TYR A 426 -35.21 -16.17 -4.00
N SER A 427 -35.77 -17.38 -4.15
CA SER A 427 -37.17 -17.60 -4.53
C SER A 427 -37.60 -16.86 -5.80
N LEU A 428 -36.74 -16.85 -6.83
CA LEU A 428 -37.01 -16.14 -8.09
C LEU A 428 -37.93 -16.99 -9.00
N GLU A 429 -39.23 -16.70 -8.96
CA GLU A 429 -40.25 -17.41 -9.73
C GLU A 429 -40.35 -16.86 -11.17
N GLY A 430 -39.52 -17.37 -12.08
CA GLY A 430 -39.61 -17.02 -13.51
C GLY A 430 -38.70 -17.83 -14.43
N PHE A 431 -37.54 -18.27 -13.93
CA PHE A 431 -36.50 -18.88 -14.75
C PHE A 431 -36.53 -20.43 -14.78
N ARG A 432 -37.27 -21.07 -13.85
CA ARG A 432 -37.40 -22.53 -13.75
C ARG A 432 -38.10 -23.21 -14.95
N LYS A 433 -38.68 -22.46 -15.89
CA LYS A 433 -39.50 -22.98 -17.01
C LYS A 433 -38.87 -22.89 -18.41
N LEU A 434 -37.57 -22.64 -18.51
CA LEU A 434 -36.83 -22.77 -19.78
C LEU A 434 -35.96 -24.03 -19.76
N LYS A 435 -36.58 -25.21 -19.62
CA LYS A 435 -35.97 -26.44 -20.11
C LYS A 435 -36.10 -26.43 -21.64
N GLU A 436 -35.01 -26.02 -22.28
CA GLU A 436 -34.53 -26.23 -23.67
C GLU A 436 -35.53 -26.57 -24.80
N PRO A 437 -35.38 -25.93 -25.98
CA PRO A 437 -35.32 -26.66 -27.23
C PRO A 437 -33.88 -27.15 -27.47
N GLU A 438 -33.75 -28.46 -27.66
CA GLU A 438 -32.56 -29.18 -28.08
C GLU A 438 -31.82 -28.47 -29.23
N ILE A 439 -30.63 -27.94 -28.96
CA ILE A 439 -29.66 -27.61 -30.00
C ILE A 439 -28.58 -28.70 -29.99
N SER A 440 -28.77 -29.65 -30.91
CA SER A 440 -27.77 -30.56 -31.50
C SER A 440 -26.58 -30.95 -30.61
N ALA A 441 -26.73 -32.12 -29.98
CA ALA A 441 -25.67 -32.90 -29.37
C ALA A 441 -24.53 -33.18 -30.36
N GLN A 442 -23.43 -32.42 -30.27
CA GLN A 442 -22.12 -32.89 -30.73
C GLN A 442 -20.89 -32.15 -30.19
N HIS A 443 -21.03 -31.22 -29.23
CA HIS A 443 -19.89 -30.60 -28.53
C HIS A 443 -20.06 -30.68 -27.00
N SER A 444 -19.01 -31.19 -26.35
CA SER A 444 -18.73 -31.20 -24.89
C SER A 444 -19.61 -32.05 -23.96
N ARG A 445 -19.30 -33.35 -23.83
CA ARG A 445 -19.52 -34.08 -22.57
C ARG A 445 -18.28 -33.87 -21.71
N TYR A 446 -18.41 -33.26 -20.53
CA TYR A 446 -17.32 -33.18 -19.54
C TYR A 446 -17.07 -34.56 -18.93
N LEU A 447 -15.83 -34.82 -18.49
CA LEU A 447 -15.50 -36.03 -17.73
C LEU A 447 -16.40 -36.13 -16.50
N GLN A 448 -16.97 -37.30 -16.31
CA GLN A 448 -17.79 -37.62 -15.15
C GLN A 448 -16.98 -38.51 -14.21
N LEU A 449 -17.07 -38.24 -12.90
CA LEU A 449 -16.25 -38.96 -11.92
C LEU A 449 -16.54 -40.46 -11.87
N ASN A 450 -17.78 -40.86 -12.13
CA ASN A 450 -18.21 -42.26 -12.23
C ASN A 450 -17.57 -43.02 -13.40
N GLU A 451 -16.97 -42.32 -14.37
CA GLU A 451 -16.20 -42.93 -15.46
C GLU A 451 -14.74 -43.23 -15.04
N LEU A 452 -14.27 -42.67 -13.91
CA LEU A 452 -12.87 -42.71 -13.49
C LEU A 452 -12.63 -43.37 -12.11
N ILE A 453 -13.50 -43.15 -11.13
CA ILE A 453 -13.40 -43.80 -9.81
C ILE A 453 -14.14 -45.14 -9.82
N THR A 454 -13.55 -46.16 -9.18
CA THR A 454 -14.14 -47.52 -9.12
C THR A 454 -14.77 -47.88 -7.77
N LYS A 455 -14.49 -47.15 -6.68
CA LYS A 455 -15.07 -47.41 -5.35
C LYS A 455 -15.82 -46.22 -4.76
N ASP A 456 -15.13 -45.23 -4.18
CA ASP A 456 -15.81 -44.21 -3.38
C ASP A 456 -15.05 -42.87 -3.23
N ILE A 457 -15.79 -41.82 -2.83
CA ILE A 457 -15.27 -40.54 -2.34
C ILE A 457 -15.45 -40.50 -0.83
N VAL A 458 -14.34 -40.38 -0.10
CA VAL A 458 -14.34 -40.37 1.37
C VAL A 458 -14.02 -38.97 1.87
N TRP A 459 -14.98 -38.34 2.55
CA TRP A 459 -14.73 -37.13 3.32
C TRP A 459 -14.01 -37.48 4.62
N VAL A 460 -12.89 -36.82 4.89
CA VAL A 460 -12.01 -37.12 6.04
C VAL A 460 -11.90 -35.88 6.92
N ASP A 461 -12.54 -35.92 8.07
CA ASP A 461 -12.54 -34.82 9.04
C ASP A 461 -12.36 -35.27 10.50
N GLU A 462 -12.02 -36.55 10.70
CA GLU A 462 -11.76 -37.17 12.00
C GLU A 462 -10.52 -38.07 11.98
N VAL A 463 -10.02 -38.44 13.17
CA VAL A 463 -8.78 -39.21 13.35
C VAL A 463 -8.82 -40.58 12.68
N ASP A 464 -9.91 -41.33 12.88
CA ASP A 464 -10.03 -42.69 12.34
C ASP A 464 -10.04 -42.65 10.81
N GLY A 465 -10.83 -41.73 10.22
CA GLY A 465 -10.85 -41.52 8.77
C GLY A 465 -9.47 -41.12 8.22
N LEU A 466 -8.69 -40.34 8.98
CA LEU A 466 -7.33 -39.97 8.58
C LEU A 466 -6.36 -41.15 8.63
N HIS A 467 -6.47 -42.02 9.63
CA HIS A 467 -5.67 -43.26 9.72
C HIS A 467 -6.02 -44.26 8.62
N ASP A 468 -7.32 -44.41 8.31
CA ASP A 468 -7.80 -45.27 7.24
C ASP A 468 -7.33 -44.77 5.88
N ALA A 469 -7.48 -43.48 5.61
CA ALA A 469 -6.98 -42.83 4.40
C ALA A 469 -5.46 -43.03 4.27
N THR A 470 -4.70 -42.79 5.34
CA THR A 470 -3.24 -42.94 5.34
C THR A 470 -2.82 -44.38 5.04
N SER A 471 -3.45 -45.36 5.70
CA SER A 471 -3.14 -46.77 5.51
C SER A 471 -3.45 -47.23 4.09
N HIS A 472 -4.57 -46.76 3.51
CA HIS A 472 -4.90 -47.03 2.11
C HIS A 472 -3.86 -46.42 1.16
N ILE A 473 -3.54 -45.14 1.34
CA ILE A 473 -2.62 -44.38 0.47
C ILE A 473 -1.20 -44.96 0.51
N GLU A 474 -0.72 -45.42 1.66
CA GLU A 474 0.59 -46.08 1.77
C GLU A 474 0.69 -47.40 1.01
N GLY A 475 -0.45 -48.07 0.78
CA GLY A 475 -0.52 -49.25 -0.09
C GLY A 475 -0.45 -48.90 -1.59
N CYS A 476 -0.66 -47.63 -1.96
CA CYS A 476 -0.66 -47.19 -3.36
C CYS A 476 0.75 -46.83 -3.85
N LYS A 477 1.02 -47.14 -5.13
CA LYS A 477 2.29 -46.75 -5.79
C LYS A 477 2.24 -45.34 -6.37
N VAL A 478 1.05 -44.88 -6.75
CA VAL A 478 0.81 -43.61 -7.42
C VAL A 478 -0.45 -43.01 -6.83
N VAL A 479 -0.42 -41.71 -6.53
CA VAL A 479 -1.59 -40.94 -6.09
C VAL A 479 -1.62 -39.57 -6.75
N GLY A 480 -2.82 -39.04 -7.01
CA GLY A 480 -3.05 -37.67 -7.44
C GLY A 480 -3.32 -36.76 -6.25
N LEU A 481 -2.80 -35.53 -6.32
CA LEU A 481 -2.96 -34.50 -5.30
C LEU A 481 -3.51 -33.22 -5.93
N ASP A 482 -4.43 -32.59 -5.22
CA ASP A 482 -4.89 -31.24 -5.51
C ASP A 482 -5.24 -30.50 -4.20
N CYS A 483 -5.52 -29.20 -4.27
CA CYS A 483 -5.94 -28.38 -3.14
C CYS A 483 -6.95 -27.33 -3.55
N GLU A 484 -7.89 -27.01 -2.65
CA GLU A 484 -8.89 -25.98 -2.89
C GLU A 484 -8.98 -24.97 -1.74
N TRP A 485 -9.18 -23.70 -2.09
CA TRP A 485 -9.34 -22.60 -1.14
C TRP A 485 -10.29 -21.55 -1.66
N LYS A 486 -10.92 -20.84 -0.73
CA LYS A 486 -11.78 -19.70 -1.09
C LYS A 486 -10.96 -18.65 -1.86
N PRO A 487 -11.37 -18.23 -3.06
CA PRO A 487 -10.63 -17.22 -3.78
C PRO A 487 -10.65 -15.86 -3.07
N ASN A 488 -9.54 -15.12 -3.14
CA ASN A 488 -9.44 -13.79 -2.56
C ASN A 488 -9.44 -12.72 -3.66
N TYR A 489 -10.48 -11.88 -3.66
CA TYR A 489 -10.70 -10.86 -4.68
C TYR A 489 -10.39 -9.43 -4.21
N GLN A 490 -9.98 -9.25 -2.94
CA GLN A 490 -9.59 -7.94 -2.43
C GLN A 490 -8.10 -7.71 -2.70
N LYS A 491 -7.78 -6.66 -3.48
CA LYS A 491 -6.40 -6.35 -3.81
C LYS A 491 -5.63 -5.94 -2.55
N GLY A 492 -4.61 -6.73 -2.18
CA GLY A 492 -3.73 -6.45 -1.05
C GLY A 492 -4.14 -7.08 0.30
N SER A 493 -5.22 -7.87 0.34
CA SER A 493 -5.54 -8.69 1.52
C SER A 493 -4.67 -9.96 1.56
N LYS A 494 -4.57 -10.57 2.75
CA LYS A 494 -3.81 -11.81 2.94
C LYS A 494 -4.47 -12.97 2.14
N PRO A 495 -3.68 -13.89 1.56
CA PRO A 495 -4.23 -15.09 0.93
C PRO A 495 -5.12 -15.88 1.91
N ASN A 496 -6.21 -16.46 1.42
CA ASN A 496 -7.05 -17.34 2.23
C ASN A 496 -6.33 -18.68 2.47
N LYS A 497 -6.67 -19.37 3.55
CA LYS A 497 -6.07 -20.67 3.87
C LYS A 497 -6.56 -21.75 2.91
N VAL A 498 -5.74 -22.77 2.69
CA VAL A 498 -6.18 -24.01 2.01
C VAL A 498 -7.29 -24.65 2.83
N ALA A 499 -8.47 -24.84 2.22
CA ALA A 499 -9.64 -25.34 2.93
C ALA A 499 -9.72 -26.87 2.93
N ILE A 500 -9.38 -27.50 1.79
CA ILE A 500 -9.35 -28.95 1.62
C ILE A 500 -8.13 -29.38 0.81
N MET A 501 -7.71 -30.63 1.03
CA MET A 501 -6.70 -31.30 0.21
C MET A 501 -7.24 -32.63 -0.27
N GLN A 502 -7.12 -32.89 -1.57
CA GLN A 502 -7.59 -34.11 -2.19
C GLN A 502 -6.42 -35.05 -2.43
N ILE A 503 -6.60 -36.33 -2.10
CA ILE A 503 -5.63 -37.39 -2.37
C ILE A 503 -6.38 -38.55 -3.02
N ALA A 504 -6.08 -38.81 -4.29
CA ALA A 504 -6.75 -39.84 -5.07
C ALA A 504 -5.82 -40.99 -5.43
N SER A 505 -6.29 -42.22 -5.25
CA SER A 505 -5.72 -43.41 -5.89
C SER A 505 -6.46 -43.70 -7.21
N GLU A 506 -6.18 -44.84 -7.83
CA GLU A 506 -6.95 -45.32 -8.99
C GLU A 506 -8.38 -45.74 -8.60
N GLU A 507 -8.62 -46.06 -7.33
CA GLU A 507 -9.88 -46.62 -6.87
C GLU A 507 -10.71 -45.67 -6.01
N MET A 508 -10.06 -44.81 -5.21
CA MET A 508 -10.72 -43.98 -4.20
C MET A 508 -10.17 -42.56 -4.19
N ALA A 509 -11.00 -41.59 -3.81
CA ALA A 509 -10.59 -40.22 -3.54
C ALA A 509 -10.88 -39.84 -2.09
N PHE A 510 -9.87 -39.36 -1.39
CA PHE A 510 -10.00 -38.83 -0.03
C PHE A 510 -9.98 -37.31 -0.08
N ILE A 511 -10.95 -36.67 0.57
CA ILE A 511 -11.03 -35.21 0.69
C ILE A 511 -10.86 -34.84 2.15
N LEU A 512 -9.68 -34.30 2.49
CA LEU A 512 -9.30 -33.97 3.85
C LEU A 512 -9.78 -32.55 4.20
N ASP A 513 -10.55 -32.41 5.27
CA ASP A 513 -10.94 -31.12 5.83
C ASP A 513 -9.78 -30.50 6.62
N LEU A 514 -8.91 -29.76 5.93
CA LEU A 514 -7.74 -29.16 6.56
C LEU A 514 -8.11 -28.09 7.60
N ILE A 515 -9.27 -27.44 7.46
CA ILE A 515 -9.72 -26.44 8.44
C ILE A 515 -9.97 -27.14 9.78
N LYS A 516 -10.83 -28.17 9.78
CA LYS A 516 -11.17 -28.90 11.01
C LYS A 516 -10.00 -29.71 11.55
N LEU A 517 -9.33 -30.51 10.71
CA LEU A 517 -8.25 -31.41 11.16
C LEU A 517 -7.03 -30.67 11.73
N SER A 518 -6.70 -29.49 11.20
CA SER A 518 -5.56 -28.71 11.72
C SER A 518 -5.86 -28.04 13.06
N GLU A 519 -7.13 -27.81 13.37
CA GLU A 519 -7.57 -27.26 14.66
C GLU A 519 -7.73 -28.38 15.70
N ASP A 520 -8.41 -29.46 15.33
CA ASP A 520 -8.79 -30.54 16.25
C ASP A 520 -7.61 -31.47 16.56
N VAL A 521 -6.85 -31.89 15.53
CA VAL A 521 -5.83 -32.95 15.64
C VAL A 521 -4.55 -32.66 14.85
N PRO A 522 -3.89 -31.51 15.07
CA PRO A 522 -2.75 -31.06 14.27
C PRO A 522 -1.57 -32.04 14.26
N GLU A 523 -1.25 -32.69 15.39
CA GLU A 523 -0.14 -33.64 15.47
C GLU A 523 -0.43 -34.92 14.67
N VAL A 524 -1.68 -35.40 14.67
CA VAL A 524 -2.07 -36.59 13.90
C VAL A 524 -2.09 -36.27 12.41
N LEU A 525 -2.64 -35.11 12.05
CA LEU A 525 -2.59 -34.58 10.68
C LEU A 525 -1.16 -34.49 10.15
N ASP A 526 -0.25 -33.88 10.93
CA ASP A 526 1.15 -33.72 10.56
C ASP A 526 1.85 -35.06 10.35
N ASN A 527 1.63 -36.02 11.25
CA ASN A 527 2.22 -37.35 11.16
C ASN A 527 1.70 -38.13 9.94
N CYS A 528 0.39 -38.13 9.70
CA CYS A 528 -0.23 -38.83 8.58
C CYS A 528 0.22 -38.25 7.23
N LEU A 529 0.15 -36.93 7.06
CA LEU A 529 0.60 -36.29 5.82
C LEU A 529 2.11 -36.40 5.62
N THR A 530 2.90 -36.41 6.70
CA THR A 530 4.36 -36.69 6.63
C THR A 530 4.62 -38.06 6.04
N ARG A 531 3.92 -39.10 6.52
CA ARG A 531 4.05 -40.47 5.99
C ARG A 531 3.74 -40.55 4.50
N ILE A 532 2.74 -39.81 4.03
CA ILE A 532 2.35 -39.79 2.62
C ILE A 532 3.32 -38.96 1.76
N LEU A 533 3.51 -37.68 2.10
CA LEU A 533 4.25 -36.71 1.29
C LEU A 533 5.74 -37.02 1.25
N GLN A 534 6.31 -37.55 2.33
CA GLN A 534 7.74 -37.86 2.42
C GLN A 534 8.07 -39.31 2.07
N SER A 535 7.07 -40.17 1.79
CA SER A 535 7.34 -41.54 1.37
C SER A 535 8.04 -41.59 0.01
N PRO A 536 9.21 -42.24 -0.10
CA PRO A 536 9.85 -42.52 -1.38
C PRO A 536 9.18 -43.65 -2.16
N GLY A 537 8.25 -44.39 -1.54
CA GLY A 537 7.52 -45.50 -2.18
C GLY A 537 6.27 -45.07 -2.97
N ILE A 538 5.82 -43.82 -2.76
CA ILE A 538 4.58 -43.29 -3.35
C ILE A 538 4.96 -42.15 -4.30
N LEU A 539 4.61 -42.31 -5.58
CA LEU A 539 4.68 -41.24 -6.57
C LEU A 539 3.47 -40.32 -6.41
N LYS A 540 3.71 -39.05 -6.09
CA LYS A 540 2.67 -38.02 -5.98
C LYS A 540 2.57 -37.27 -7.30
N LEU A 541 1.40 -37.26 -7.90
CA LEU A 541 1.10 -36.50 -9.10
C LEU A 541 0.36 -35.22 -8.70
N GLY A 542 0.74 -34.10 -9.28
CA GLY A 542 0.02 -32.83 -9.13
C GLY A 542 0.09 -32.02 -10.41
N TYR A 543 -0.70 -30.94 -10.52
CA TYR A 543 -0.65 -30.04 -11.67
C TYR A 543 -0.37 -28.62 -11.21
N ASN A 544 0.83 -28.11 -11.50
CA ASN A 544 1.34 -26.86 -10.90
C ASN A 544 1.37 -26.90 -9.36
N PHE A 545 1.59 -28.09 -8.80
CA PHE A 545 1.42 -28.38 -7.37
C PHE A 545 2.45 -27.69 -6.47
N GLN A 546 3.53 -27.18 -7.05
CA GLN A 546 4.45 -26.31 -6.32
C GLN A 546 3.77 -25.04 -5.79
N CYS A 547 2.75 -24.54 -6.51
CA CYS A 547 1.94 -23.42 -6.02
C CYS A 547 1.10 -23.84 -4.80
N ASP A 548 0.51 -25.03 -4.84
CA ASP A 548 -0.32 -25.56 -3.76
C ASP A 548 0.50 -25.83 -2.49
N ILE A 549 1.70 -26.42 -2.62
CA ILE A 549 2.60 -26.63 -1.47
C ILE A 549 2.97 -25.30 -0.80
N LYS A 550 3.24 -24.24 -1.58
CA LYS A 550 3.51 -22.91 -1.01
C LYS A 550 2.29 -22.36 -0.27
N GLN A 551 1.10 -22.56 -0.83
CA GLN A 551 -0.16 -22.13 -0.21
C GLN A 551 -0.46 -22.93 1.08
N LEU A 552 -0.22 -24.25 1.09
CA LEU A 552 -0.32 -25.12 2.26
C LEU A 552 0.64 -24.70 3.37
N ALA A 553 1.92 -24.51 3.06
CA ALA A 553 2.93 -24.06 4.02
C ALA A 553 2.64 -22.66 4.58
N GLY A 554 2.06 -21.77 3.77
CA GLY A 554 1.60 -20.45 4.22
C GLY A 554 0.33 -20.51 5.08
N SER A 555 -0.55 -21.48 4.84
CA SER A 555 -1.81 -21.66 5.58
C SER A 555 -1.59 -22.29 6.95
N TYR A 556 -0.66 -23.24 7.03
CA TYR A 556 -0.43 -24.12 8.17
C TYR A 556 1.07 -24.20 8.54
N GLY A 557 1.71 -23.05 8.76
CA GLY A 557 3.17 -22.96 8.97
C GLY A 557 3.73 -23.74 10.18
N GLU A 558 2.87 -24.09 11.14
CA GLU A 558 3.20 -24.93 12.28
C GLU A 558 3.35 -26.41 11.88
N LEU A 559 2.63 -26.87 10.85
CA LEU A 559 2.72 -28.25 10.34
C LEU A 559 4.02 -28.43 9.57
N SER A 560 4.76 -29.49 9.91
CA SER A 560 6.05 -29.80 9.31
C SER A 560 5.92 -30.59 8.00
N CYS A 561 4.79 -31.31 7.80
CA CYS A 561 4.52 -32.17 6.66
C CYS A 561 4.59 -31.46 5.31
N PHE A 562 4.27 -30.16 5.26
CA PHE A 562 4.28 -29.36 4.02
C PHE A 562 5.65 -28.74 3.68
N LYS A 563 6.64 -28.85 4.56
CA LYS A 563 7.99 -28.29 4.33
C LYS A 563 8.85 -29.23 3.49
N GLN A 564 8.49 -30.52 3.47
CA GLN A 564 9.32 -31.60 2.97
C GLN A 564 8.47 -32.62 2.21
N TYR A 565 8.92 -33.01 1.03
CA TYR A 565 8.23 -34.00 0.20
C TYR A 565 9.22 -34.74 -0.70
N GLN A 566 8.89 -35.97 -1.06
CA GLN A 566 9.68 -36.80 -1.96
C GLN A 566 8.81 -37.28 -3.11
N MET A 567 9.41 -37.73 -4.23
CA MET A 567 8.66 -38.39 -5.31
C MET A 567 7.46 -37.58 -5.83
N LEU A 568 7.59 -36.26 -5.98
CA LEU A 568 6.55 -35.42 -6.58
C LEU A 568 6.82 -35.26 -8.08
N LEU A 569 5.85 -35.62 -8.91
CA LEU A 569 5.83 -35.36 -10.34
C LEU A 569 4.78 -34.30 -10.65
N ASP A 570 5.25 -33.12 -11.05
CA ASP A 570 4.35 -32.09 -11.56
C ASP A 570 4.03 -32.39 -13.03
N VAL A 571 2.79 -32.82 -13.27
CA VAL A 571 2.29 -33.24 -14.58
C VAL A 571 2.39 -32.10 -15.60
N GLN A 572 2.29 -30.84 -15.16
CA GLN A 572 2.45 -29.68 -16.05
C GLN A 572 3.85 -29.62 -16.69
N ASN A 573 4.90 -30.00 -15.95
CA ASN A 573 6.27 -29.96 -16.47
C ASN A 573 6.54 -31.07 -17.49
N VAL A 574 5.78 -32.16 -17.42
CA VAL A 574 5.91 -33.29 -18.33
C VAL A 574 5.22 -33.01 -19.68
N PHE A 575 4.06 -32.36 -19.65
CA PHE A 575 3.32 -31.96 -20.83
C PHE A 575 3.53 -30.47 -21.06
N LYS A 576 4.54 -30.10 -21.87
CA LYS A 576 4.80 -28.71 -22.28
C LYS A 576 3.48 -27.99 -22.63
N GLU A 577 3.22 -26.89 -21.91
CA GLU A 577 1.96 -26.13 -21.80
C GLU A 577 0.81 -26.52 -22.76
N PRO A 578 -0.09 -27.43 -22.36
CA PRO A 578 -1.37 -27.57 -23.02
C PRO A 578 -2.20 -26.29 -22.79
N CYS A 579 -2.65 -25.66 -23.87
CA CYS A 579 -3.68 -24.61 -23.78
C CYS A 579 -4.86 -25.13 -22.95
N GLY A 580 -5.28 -24.39 -21.92
CA GLY A 580 -6.47 -24.70 -21.14
C GLY A 580 -6.26 -25.35 -19.76
N GLY A 581 -5.01 -25.59 -19.33
CA GLY A 581 -4.68 -26.11 -17.99
C GLY A 581 -4.92 -27.62 -17.86
N LEU A 582 -5.17 -28.11 -16.64
CA LEU A 582 -5.48 -29.53 -16.38
C LEU A 582 -6.67 -30.03 -17.22
N SER A 583 -7.72 -29.21 -17.37
CA SER A 583 -8.86 -29.52 -18.23
C SER A 583 -8.47 -29.72 -19.70
N GLY A 584 -7.58 -28.88 -20.25
CA GLY A 584 -7.13 -29.01 -21.63
C GLY A 584 -6.22 -30.23 -21.81
N LEU A 585 -5.44 -30.57 -20.79
CA LEU A 585 -4.65 -31.80 -20.77
C LEU A 585 -5.54 -33.05 -20.71
N ALA A 586 -6.57 -33.03 -19.86
CA ALA A 586 -7.57 -34.09 -19.76
C ALA A 586 -8.31 -34.28 -21.08
N GLU A 587 -8.72 -33.20 -21.75
CA GLU A 587 -9.35 -33.28 -23.07
C GLU A 587 -8.43 -33.91 -24.11
N LYS A 588 -7.17 -33.48 -24.14
CA LYS A 588 -6.16 -34.02 -25.07
C LYS A 588 -5.88 -35.51 -24.86
N ILE A 589 -5.84 -35.97 -23.60
CA ILE A 589 -5.40 -37.33 -23.27
C ILE A 589 -6.59 -38.28 -23.09
N LEU A 590 -7.61 -37.87 -22.37
CA LEU A 590 -8.78 -38.67 -22.01
C LEU A 590 -9.96 -38.47 -22.98
N GLY A 591 -9.96 -37.41 -23.80
CA GLY A 591 -10.98 -37.13 -24.81
C GLY A 591 -12.13 -36.23 -24.33
N ALA A 592 -12.11 -35.81 -23.07
CA ALA A 592 -13.09 -34.88 -22.49
C ALA A 592 -12.41 -33.98 -21.45
N GLY A 593 -12.86 -32.72 -21.37
CA GLY A 593 -12.35 -31.74 -20.42
C GLY A 593 -13.00 -31.84 -19.04
N LEU A 594 -12.55 -31.00 -18.11
CA LEU A 594 -13.08 -30.89 -16.75
C LEU A 594 -14.07 -29.72 -16.65
N ASN A 595 -15.16 -29.93 -15.91
CA ASN A 595 -16.15 -28.87 -15.65
C ASN A 595 -15.54 -27.84 -14.70
N LYS A 596 -15.45 -26.56 -15.10
CA LYS A 596 -14.80 -25.48 -14.32
C LYS A 596 -15.75 -24.71 -13.39
N THR A 597 -17.01 -25.12 -13.28
CA THR A 597 -18.05 -24.36 -12.57
C THR A 597 -17.77 -24.11 -11.09
N ARG A 598 -17.02 -25.00 -10.42
CA ARG A 598 -16.76 -24.93 -8.97
C ARG A 598 -15.36 -24.44 -8.58
N ARG A 599 -14.48 -24.21 -9.55
CA ARG A 599 -13.10 -23.73 -9.33
C ARG A 599 -13.01 -22.50 -8.43
N ASN A 600 -13.98 -21.59 -8.53
CA ASN A 600 -14.00 -20.33 -7.77
C ASN A 600 -15.02 -20.32 -6.62
N SER A 601 -15.45 -21.49 -6.14
CA SER A 601 -16.47 -21.62 -5.10
C SER A 601 -15.95 -21.23 -3.70
N ASN A 602 -16.87 -21.03 -2.75
CA ASN A 602 -16.50 -20.88 -1.35
C ASN A 602 -16.20 -22.24 -0.68
N TRP A 603 -14.95 -22.68 -0.77
CA TRP A 603 -14.46 -23.95 -0.20
C TRP A 603 -14.37 -23.99 1.33
N GLU A 604 -14.61 -22.88 2.02
CA GLU A 604 -14.71 -22.81 3.49
C GLU A 604 -16.10 -23.21 4.01
N THR A 605 -17.07 -23.44 3.12
CA THR A 605 -18.45 -23.78 3.52
C THR A 605 -18.52 -25.19 4.10
N ARG A 606 -19.29 -25.40 5.17
CA ARG A 606 -19.55 -26.72 5.76
C ARG A 606 -21.06 -26.91 6.01
N PRO A 607 -21.66 -28.05 5.61
CA PRO A 607 -21.07 -29.10 4.78
C PRO A 607 -20.76 -28.62 3.35
N LEU A 608 -19.82 -29.26 2.66
CA LEU A 608 -19.66 -29.06 1.22
C LEU A 608 -20.84 -29.70 0.48
N SER A 609 -21.23 -29.10 -0.64
CA SER A 609 -22.24 -29.68 -1.53
C SER A 609 -21.70 -30.91 -2.27
N GLN A 610 -22.60 -31.80 -2.70
CA GLN A 610 -22.24 -32.98 -3.49
C GLN A 610 -21.40 -32.61 -4.74
N ASN A 611 -21.80 -31.57 -5.46
CA ASN A 611 -21.08 -31.11 -6.66
C ASN A 611 -19.67 -30.58 -6.33
N GLN A 612 -19.46 -30.00 -5.15
CA GLN A 612 -18.13 -29.60 -4.69
C GLN A 612 -17.25 -30.81 -4.37
N LEU A 613 -17.81 -31.85 -3.73
CA LEU A 613 -17.10 -33.10 -3.45
C LEU A 613 -16.69 -33.80 -4.76
N GLU A 614 -17.60 -33.89 -5.72
CA GLU A 614 -17.34 -34.51 -7.02
C GLU A 614 -16.29 -33.74 -7.83
N TYR A 615 -16.40 -32.41 -7.89
CA TYR A 615 -15.39 -31.56 -8.53
C TYR A 615 -14.02 -31.76 -7.90
N ALA A 616 -13.94 -31.67 -6.57
CA ALA A 616 -12.69 -31.81 -5.82
C ALA A 616 -12.05 -33.19 -6.05
N ALA A 617 -12.83 -34.26 -5.97
CA ALA A 617 -12.34 -35.62 -6.22
C ALA A 617 -11.82 -35.77 -7.66
N LEU A 618 -12.54 -35.22 -8.64
CA LEU A 618 -12.19 -35.32 -10.05
C LEU A 618 -10.83 -34.69 -10.38
N ASP A 619 -10.51 -33.52 -9.81
CA ASP A 619 -9.26 -32.80 -10.07
C ASP A 619 -8.01 -33.58 -9.58
N ALA A 620 -8.15 -34.41 -8.54
CA ALA A 620 -7.09 -35.33 -8.11
C ALA A 620 -7.06 -36.65 -8.90
N VAL A 621 -8.22 -37.26 -9.15
CA VAL A 621 -8.34 -38.56 -9.84
C VAL A 621 -7.85 -38.49 -11.28
N VAL A 622 -8.19 -37.41 -11.98
CA VAL A 622 -7.83 -37.24 -13.40
C VAL A 622 -6.32 -37.32 -13.62
N LEU A 623 -5.51 -36.91 -12.64
CA LEU A 623 -4.05 -36.99 -12.70
C LEU A 623 -3.55 -38.43 -12.79
N VAL A 624 -4.12 -39.34 -12.01
CA VAL A 624 -3.77 -40.77 -12.00
C VAL A 624 -4.08 -41.39 -13.35
N HIS A 625 -5.28 -41.10 -13.89
CA HIS A 625 -5.71 -41.60 -15.21
C HIS A 625 -4.88 -41.05 -16.37
N ILE A 626 -4.56 -39.76 -16.35
CA ILE A 626 -3.64 -39.14 -17.32
C ILE A 626 -2.29 -39.87 -17.29
N PHE A 627 -1.72 -40.09 -16.10
CA PHE A 627 -0.43 -40.76 -15.95
C PHE A 627 -0.46 -42.21 -16.43
N HIS A 628 -1.50 -42.98 -16.08
CA HIS A 628 -1.65 -44.36 -16.53
C HIS A 628 -1.80 -44.47 -18.05
N LYS A 629 -2.63 -43.62 -18.67
CA LYS A 629 -2.84 -43.63 -20.11
C LYS A 629 -1.54 -43.34 -20.88
N VAL A 630 -0.78 -42.35 -20.41
CA VAL A 630 0.47 -41.96 -21.09
C VAL A 630 1.58 -42.99 -20.89
N ARG A 631 1.68 -43.56 -19.68
CA ARG A 631 2.62 -44.65 -19.40
C ARG A 631 2.34 -45.88 -20.26
N ASN A 632 1.08 -46.25 -20.43
CA ASN A 632 0.68 -47.42 -21.22
C ASN A 632 0.96 -47.21 -22.72
N HIS A 633 0.71 -46.02 -23.25
CA HIS A 633 1.06 -45.68 -24.64
C HIS A 633 2.58 -45.70 -24.91
N ALA A 634 3.40 -45.31 -23.94
CA ALA A 634 4.86 -45.37 -24.08
C ALA A 634 5.43 -46.80 -24.07
N GLN A 635 4.67 -47.80 -23.60
CA GLN A 635 5.08 -49.21 -23.54
C GLN A 635 4.57 -50.04 -24.72
N SER A 636 3.55 -49.59 -25.46
CA SER A 636 2.91 -50.33 -26.56
C SER A 636 3.38 -49.93 -27.97
N ALA A 637 4.29 -48.97 -28.11
CA ALA A 637 4.82 -48.56 -29.41
C ALA A 637 5.85 -49.58 -29.96
N PRO A 638 5.69 -50.11 -31.20
CA PRO A 638 6.69 -50.97 -31.84
C PRO A 638 7.98 -50.19 -32.13
N PRO A 639 9.17 -50.83 -32.11
CA PRO A 639 10.46 -50.16 -32.26
C PRO A 639 10.79 -49.66 -33.68
N ALA A 640 9.81 -49.54 -34.59
CA ALA A 640 10.07 -49.25 -36.00
C ALA A 640 8.96 -48.41 -36.68
N SER A 641 8.72 -47.18 -36.24
CA SER A 641 8.15 -46.16 -37.12
C SER A 641 8.76 -44.79 -36.81
N ALA A 642 9.54 -44.30 -37.78
CA ALA A 642 10.39 -43.12 -37.71
C ALA A 642 9.60 -41.81 -37.85
N HIS A 643 8.70 -41.51 -36.92
CA HIS A 643 8.14 -40.16 -36.72
C HIS A 643 8.30 -39.74 -35.25
N GLY A 644 9.43 -39.12 -34.92
CA GLY A 644 9.60 -38.06 -33.91
C GLY A 644 8.95 -38.16 -32.52
N HIS A 645 8.54 -39.32 -32.02
CA HIS A 645 8.03 -39.43 -30.65
C HIS A 645 9.21 -39.55 -29.68
N GLU A 646 9.64 -38.40 -29.14
CA GLU A 646 10.54 -38.32 -28.00
C GLU A 646 10.07 -39.29 -26.90
N LYS A 647 10.97 -40.17 -26.46
CA LYS A 647 10.73 -41.13 -25.39
C LYS A 647 10.19 -40.37 -24.17
N PHE A 648 9.01 -40.72 -23.68
CA PHE A 648 8.34 -40.02 -22.58
C PHE A 648 9.16 -40.08 -21.28
N GLU A 649 10.06 -39.12 -21.06
CA GLU A 649 11.04 -39.09 -19.97
C GLU A 649 10.49 -38.33 -18.75
N TRP A 650 9.40 -38.83 -18.17
CA TRP A 650 8.79 -38.23 -16.97
C TRP A 650 9.67 -38.38 -15.71
N LYS A 651 10.57 -39.37 -15.66
CA LYS A 651 11.40 -39.65 -14.48
C LYS A 651 12.35 -38.51 -14.14
N SER A 652 12.84 -37.77 -15.12
CA SER A 652 13.72 -36.60 -14.92
C SER A 652 12.98 -35.39 -14.30
N HIS A 653 11.64 -35.41 -14.32
CA HIS A 653 10.79 -34.36 -13.78
C HIS A 653 10.30 -34.65 -12.35
N ILE A 654 10.76 -35.76 -11.75
CA ILE A 654 10.44 -36.08 -10.36
C ILE A 654 11.31 -35.24 -9.44
N ILE A 655 10.68 -34.51 -8.53
CA ILE A 655 11.32 -33.60 -7.58
C ILE A 655 11.17 -34.14 -6.17
N SER A 656 12.20 -33.95 -5.35
CA SER A 656 12.17 -34.17 -3.91
C SER A 656 12.78 -32.96 -3.21
N HIS A 657 12.09 -32.42 -2.20
CA HIS A 657 12.55 -31.32 -1.37
C HIS A 657 12.74 -31.83 0.05
N MET A 658 13.99 -32.02 0.46
CA MET A 658 14.39 -32.39 1.82
C MET A 658 15.34 -31.30 2.35
N ASP A 659 15.11 -30.75 3.54
CA ASP A 659 16.08 -29.82 4.11
C ASP A 659 17.40 -30.55 4.35
N ASN A 660 18.52 -29.94 3.94
CA ASN A 660 19.85 -30.51 4.07
C ASN A 660 20.14 -30.95 5.53
N ALA A 661 20.11 -32.26 5.78
CA ALA A 661 20.31 -32.93 7.07
C ALA A 661 21.71 -32.72 7.72
N LYS A 662 22.53 -31.80 7.20
CA LYS A 662 23.85 -31.45 7.74
C LYS A 662 23.80 -30.48 8.92
N LYS A 663 22.70 -29.76 9.16
CA LYS A 663 22.59 -28.82 10.30
C LYS A 663 22.12 -29.47 11.62
N THR A 664 21.40 -30.60 11.57
CA THR A 664 20.86 -31.28 12.77
C THR A 664 21.90 -32.10 13.55
N LYS A 665 22.97 -32.59 12.91
CA LYS A 665 24.07 -33.29 13.63
C LYS A 665 24.92 -32.37 14.52
N LYS A 666 24.98 -31.06 14.25
CA LYS A 666 25.71 -30.09 15.10
C LYS A 666 24.96 -29.81 16.41
N HIS A 667 23.62 -29.85 16.38
CA HIS A 667 22.80 -29.60 17.56
C HIS A 667 22.76 -30.78 18.53
N TRP A 668 22.84 -32.03 18.03
CA TRP A 668 22.86 -33.22 18.89
C TRP A 668 24.21 -33.45 19.61
N LYS A 669 25.33 -33.04 18.99
CA LYS A 669 26.65 -33.08 19.66
C LYS A 669 26.79 -32.00 20.75
N ALA A 670 26.22 -30.81 20.55
CA ALA A 670 26.26 -29.73 21.54
C ALA A 670 25.44 -30.05 22.81
N ARG A 671 24.39 -30.88 22.69
CA ARG A 671 23.50 -31.24 23.80
C ARG A 671 23.98 -32.42 24.65
N LYS A 672 25.07 -33.11 24.24
CA LYS A 672 25.72 -34.18 25.02
C LYS A 672 26.93 -33.71 25.86
N GLN A 673 27.37 -32.46 25.70
CA GLN A 673 28.54 -31.91 26.43
C GLN A 673 28.20 -31.09 27.68
N SER A 674 26.92 -30.93 28.04
CA SER A 674 26.52 -30.28 29.29
C SER A 674 25.74 -31.25 30.19
N LYS A 675 26.47 -32.07 30.96
CA LYS A 675 25.97 -32.62 32.21
C LYS A 675 26.54 -31.81 33.38
N PRO A 676 25.79 -31.62 34.48
CA PRO A 676 26.18 -30.74 35.58
C PRO A 676 27.15 -31.45 36.54
N GLN A 677 28.26 -30.80 36.88
CA GLN A 677 29.05 -31.15 38.06
C GLN A 677 28.35 -30.59 39.31
N GLN A 678 27.91 -31.50 40.18
CA GLN A 678 27.63 -31.22 41.59
C GLN A 678 28.96 -31.05 42.36
N GLN A 679 29.04 -30.03 43.21
CA GLN A 679 29.85 -29.95 44.44
C GLN A 679 28.84 -29.45 45.48
N GLN A 680 28.45 -30.14 46.55
CA GLN A 680 29.24 -30.70 47.66
C GLN A 680 30.32 -29.73 48.15
N GLN A 681 29.88 -28.70 48.88
CA GLN A 681 30.13 -28.53 50.31
C GLN A 681 29.25 -27.42 50.89
#